data_AF-A0A9E5EWD0-F1
#
_entry.id   AF-A0A9E5EWD0-F1
#
_cell.length_a   1.000
_cell.length_b   1.000
_cell.length_c   1.000
_cell.angle_alpha   90.00
_cell.angle_beta   90.00
_cell.angle_gamma   90.00
#
_symmetry.space_group_name_H-M   'P 1'
#
loop_
_entity.id
_entity.type
_entity.pdbx_description
1 polymer ?
#
loop_
_entity_poly.entity_id
_entity_poly.type
_entity_poly.pdbx_seq_one_letter_code
_entity_poly.pdbx_strand_id
1 'polypeptide(L)'
;MNIFILKGHGRMGYFHWSFGLCLGLFWLCLPTNTYAICGLDSAAFEQIRKVQDLGAARAWTRQIVQSRGISCVVCHVAGYGPRNQYGSAINLLVTGIDREDSSRKREAGQRVNDIPADPSIPDSPTFGDLIKQGLLPSSDYTTDPAFQKVPARQPEEITVQQARDLVRKVQAESRFGILQLSRTYEITAEVAEALAEFQGEFLILGLTTLGPDTAKALAKSRAGTVWLHSLTSMINESAEAIAKTPGNLVLSGLVELNSDSVPLAKKLAQRPGALSFPYLKQITPEIAVALGKNPRSLTLAGLTDVSPEVQDKLAETVGALTLPNLKSLDSLPLTKKLAAGFASSVLLPSIKTLSVEQANEIALIKRPFFLGGSFLPQSVMTEEVATVFAKNPAAGRLQLGVGSISDPSLKILVQSQLSIILQEVESLSDAQVQILANAADSVPGGPFGTQTKISLPKLKTLDSPLLATALLRCSSDFGGVTRISREAAAALASVPNKEMVYPNGTVRVLPPYSLSFPSLEELPPETAGLLMTRPWSAISLPALKNVSLETLRSMVRQTSNLTLGLTTLPPGLASAFGEMASNEGDLGGGTLTLPYLTELSPDAARILVTSLNRGTEVPTWGGLNKAPQLFLGGRIPGRLSLKGGSPQLTPKLAEELAKYRGRLSIAGLQELSPQSADALVPYRGPRLELSGPATDKLSPETAAQLAKFPGTLDIPLIVLDSVPLAAKFAQQSSRTTDSLEVISAETIPVYVKYNGFFTLRQLSVLNSPTLAARLIQDSSGQTLPSLRTITPAAAEVLASGPNAPYLGLTVLDDPAVARALTKSRIGVSLPRLRAATPEVIAILREAKSITTPPLDSIYVLSLAGVIQNTDVKTGTTTIRPGTP
;
A
#
# COMPACT_ATOMS: atom_id res chain seq x y z
N MET A 1 -3.54 -6.18 33.87
CA MET A 1 -4.96 -6.18 34.31
C MET A 1 -5.32 -7.63 34.63
N ASN A 2 -5.58 -7.94 35.90
CA ASN A 2 -5.74 -9.31 36.41
C ASN A 2 -7.02 -9.98 35.88
N ILE A 3 -6.91 -11.21 35.38
CA ILE A 3 -8.01 -12.01 34.84
C ILE A 3 -8.59 -12.84 35.99
N PHE A 4 -9.81 -12.54 36.41
CA PHE A 4 -10.59 -13.40 37.31
C PHE A 4 -11.20 -14.57 36.53
N ILE A 5 -10.91 -15.79 36.98
CA ILE A 5 -11.49 -17.04 36.48
C ILE A 5 -12.80 -17.29 37.23
N LEU A 6 -13.93 -17.26 36.53
CA LEU A 6 -15.21 -17.79 37.03
C LEU A 6 -15.49 -19.14 36.34
N LYS A 7 -15.47 -20.22 37.12
CA LYS A 7 -15.98 -21.53 36.75
C LYS A 7 -17.52 -21.48 36.72
N GLY A 8 -18.11 -21.81 35.58
CA GLY A 8 -19.56 -21.99 35.43
C GLY A 8 -19.86 -22.75 34.14
N HIS A 9 -20.50 -23.91 34.26
CA HIS A 9 -20.89 -24.78 33.14
C HIS A 9 -22.00 -24.12 32.30
N GLY A 10 -21.88 -24.20 30.97
CA GLY A 10 -22.98 -23.98 30.03
C GLY A 10 -23.03 -22.60 29.37
N ARG A 11 -22.38 -22.45 28.19
CA ARG A 11 -22.81 -21.67 27.00
C ARG A 11 -21.59 -21.33 26.12
N MET A 12 -21.28 -22.22 25.18
CA MET A 12 -20.19 -22.09 24.20
C MET A 12 -20.55 -21.17 23.00
N GLY A 13 -21.44 -20.19 23.20
CA GLY A 13 -21.89 -19.25 22.17
C GLY A 13 -21.33 -17.82 22.32
N TYR A 14 -20.80 -17.45 23.49
CA TYR A 14 -20.36 -16.07 23.79
C TYR A 14 -18.87 -15.81 23.53
N PHE A 15 -18.05 -16.86 23.36
CA PHE A 15 -16.61 -16.71 23.14
C PHE A 15 -16.26 -16.25 21.71
N HIS A 16 -17.04 -16.65 20.70
CA HIS A 16 -16.87 -16.18 19.32
C HIS A 16 -17.25 -14.70 19.14
N TRP A 17 -18.25 -14.22 19.88
CA TRP A 17 -18.66 -12.81 19.83
C TRP A 17 -17.65 -11.91 20.53
N SER A 18 -17.09 -12.35 21.66
CA SER A 18 -16.09 -11.56 22.42
C SER A 18 -14.73 -11.51 21.70
N PHE A 19 -14.32 -12.60 21.06
CA PHE A 19 -13.10 -12.61 20.24
C PHE A 19 -13.30 -11.85 18.92
N GLY A 20 -14.49 -11.93 18.32
CA GLY A 20 -14.90 -11.12 17.16
C GLY A 20 -15.02 -9.63 17.48
N LEU A 21 -15.41 -9.25 18.70
CA LEU A 21 -15.45 -7.86 19.15
C LEU A 21 -14.03 -7.32 19.42
N CYS A 22 -13.14 -8.12 20.03
CA CYS A 22 -11.75 -7.75 20.23
C CYS A 22 -10.96 -7.66 18.91
N LEU A 23 -11.21 -8.57 17.96
CA LEU A 23 -10.71 -8.46 16.58
C LEU A 23 -11.34 -7.27 15.85
N GLY A 24 -12.64 -7.03 16.04
CA GLY A 24 -13.34 -5.86 15.50
C GLY A 24 -12.78 -4.54 16.03
N LEU A 25 -12.40 -4.48 17.31
CA LEU A 25 -11.73 -3.34 17.94
C LEU A 25 -10.28 -3.17 17.47
N PHE A 26 -9.56 -4.27 17.23
CA PHE A 26 -8.23 -4.22 16.61
C PHE A 26 -8.32 -3.76 15.15
N TRP A 27 -9.37 -4.17 14.42
CA TRP A 27 -9.68 -3.71 13.06
C TRP A 27 -10.17 -2.26 13.02
N LEU A 28 -10.88 -1.78 14.05
CA LEU A 28 -11.29 -0.37 14.19
C LEU A 28 -10.09 0.57 14.39
N CYS A 29 -8.96 0.06 14.88
CA CYS A 29 -7.70 0.80 14.98
C CYS A 29 -6.83 0.67 13.73
N LEU A 30 -7.20 -0.17 12.75
CA LEU A 30 -6.49 -0.28 11.50
C LEU A 30 -7.22 0.56 10.43
N PRO A 31 -6.52 1.45 9.71
CA PRO A 31 -7.15 2.36 8.74
C PRO A 31 -7.93 1.58 7.68
N THR A 32 -9.09 2.06 7.25
CA THR A 32 -9.97 1.45 6.21
C THR A 32 -9.31 1.27 4.82
N ASN A 33 -8.04 1.70 4.66
CA ASN A 33 -7.11 1.27 3.60
C ASN A 33 -6.21 0.09 4.06
N THR A 34 -6.81 -0.92 4.69
CA THR A 34 -6.21 -1.82 5.69
C THR A 34 -5.27 -2.91 5.20
N TYR A 35 -4.60 -2.76 4.05
CA TYR A 35 -3.82 -3.87 3.47
C TYR A 35 -2.32 -3.61 3.30
N ALA A 36 -1.80 -2.50 3.84
CA ALA A 36 -0.38 -2.37 4.14
C ALA A 36 -0.13 -1.88 5.56
N ILE A 37 0.53 -2.72 6.34
CA ILE A 37 1.14 -2.39 7.64
C ILE A 37 2.06 -1.15 7.56
N CYS A 38 2.55 -0.81 6.35
CA CYS A 38 3.48 0.28 6.12
C CYS A 38 2.82 1.63 5.77
N GLY A 39 1.62 1.66 5.19
CA GLY A 39 0.87 2.89 4.83
C GLY A 39 1.45 3.80 3.74
N LEU A 40 2.64 3.51 3.18
CA LEU A 40 3.29 4.32 2.13
C LEU A 40 2.94 3.88 0.69
N ASP A 41 2.47 2.66 0.54
CA ASP A 41 2.00 2.07 -0.71
C ASP A 41 0.78 2.81 -1.29
N SER A 42 -0.04 3.47 -0.47
CA SER A 42 -1.15 4.28 -0.98
C SER A 42 -0.67 5.38 -1.94
N ALA A 43 0.55 5.91 -1.76
CA ALA A 43 1.13 6.87 -2.70
C ALA A 43 1.36 6.25 -4.09
N ALA A 44 1.89 5.02 -4.11
CA ALA A 44 2.06 4.26 -5.34
C ALA A 44 0.72 3.93 -6.00
N PHE A 45 -0.26 3.49 -5.23
CA PHE A 45 -1.58 3.18 -5.78
C PHE A 45 -2.30 4.39 -6.33
N GLU A 46 -2.11 5.57 -5.74
CA GLU A 46 -2.67 6.79 -6.31
C GLU A 46 -2.04 7.14 -7.66
N GLN A 47 -0.76 6.83 -7.88
CA GLN A 47 -0.14 6.96 -9.21
C GLN A 47 -0.67 5.90 -10.17
N ILE A 48 -0.72 4.62 -9.75
CA ILE A 48 -1.24 3.50 -10.55
C ILE A 48 -2.71 3.75 -10.93
N ARG A 49 -3.51 4.29 -10.01
CA ARG A 49 -4.92 4.66 -10.22
C ARG A 49 -5.08 5.74 -11.28
N LYS A 50 -4.05 6.55 -11.55
CA LYS A 50 -4.04 7.61 -12.58
C LYS A 50 -3.46 7.17 -13.94
N VAL A 51 -2.92 5.95 -14.07
CA VAL A 51 -2.38 5.43 -15.35
C VAL A 51 -3.49 5.32 -16.39
N GLN A 52 -3.40 6.09 -17.49
CA GLN A 52 -4.44 6.13 -18.52
C GLN A 52 -4.34 4.97 -19.52
N ASP A 53 -3.11 4.50 -19.78
CA ASP A 53 -2.90 3.38 -20.72
C ASP A 53 -3.53 2.09 -20.18
N LEU A 54 -4.43 1.49 -20.97
CA LEU A 54 -5.17 0.29 -20.58
C LEU A 54 -4.27 -0.94 -20.48
N GLY A 55 -3.21 -1.03 -21.31
CA GLY A 55 -2.23 -2.11 -21.27
C GLY A 55 -1.45 -2.11 -19.95
N ALA A 56 -0.92 -0.96 -19.59
CA ALA A 56 -0.19 -0.71 -18.35
C ALA A 56 -1.10 -0.89 -17.12
N ALA A 57 -2.34 -0.38 -17.15
CA ALA A 57 -3.29 -0.60 -16.06
C ALA A 57 -3.56 -2.10 -15.84
N ARG A 58 -3.76 -2.87 -16.92
CA ARG A 58 -3.92 -4.33 -16.85
C ARG A 58 -2.65 -5.03 -16.36
N ALA A 59 -1.47 -4.59 -16.78
CA ALA A 59 -0.19 -5.11 -16.29
C ALA A 59 -0.06 -4.91 -14.76
N TRP A 60 -0.39 -3.72 -14.27
CA TRP A 60 -0.41 -3.41 -12.84
C TRP A 60 -1.36 -4.31 -12.06
N THR A 61 -2.60 -4.44 -12.50
CA THR A 61 -3.55 -5.31 -11.82
C THR A 61 -3.04 -6.76 -11.80
N ARG A 62 -2.47 -7.26 -12.91
CA ARG A 62 -1.88 -8.62 -12.98
C ARG A 62 -0.77 -8.80 -11.94
N GLN A 63 0.21 -7.89 -11.92
CA GLN A 63 1.33 -7.93 -10.96
C GLN A 63 0.85 -7.86 -9.51
N ILE A 64 -0.16 -7.04 -9.20
CA ILE A 64 -0.71 -6.92 -7.85
C ILE A 64 -1.48 -8.19 -7.46
N VAL A 65 -2.22 -8.80 -8.38
CA VAL A 65 -2.93 -10.08 -8.14
C VAL A 65 -1.93 -11.21 -7.92
N GLN A 66 -0.88 -11.30 -8.73
CA GLN A 66 0.19 -12.29 -8.61
C GLN A 66 0.97 -12.14 -7.29
N SER A 67 1.20 -10.91 -6.82
CA SER A 67 1.80 -10.64 -5.52
C SER A 67 0.83 -10.82 -4.34
N ARG A 68 -0.33 -11.47 -4.57
CA ARG A 68 -1.40 -11.69 -3.59
C ARG A 68 -1.92 -10.39 -2.96
N GLY A 69 -1.88 -9.27 -3.68
CA GLY A 69 -2.29 -7.97 -3.18
C GLY A 69 -1.36 -7.42 -2.10
N ILE A 70 -0.15 -7.97 -1.94
CA ILE A 70 0.85 -7.47 -1.00
C ILE A 70 1.49 -6.23 -1.63
N SER A 71 0.86 -5.09 -1.41
CA SER A 71 1.27 -3.77 -1.89
C SER A 71 2.67 -3.34 -1.49
N CYS A 72 3.25 -3.99 -0.50
CA CYS A 72 4.61 -3.78 -0.08
C CYS A 72 5.64 -4.05 -1.20
N VAL A 73 5.33 -4.82 -2.25
CA VAL A 73 6.30 -5.10 -3.34
C VAL A 73 6.73 -3.86 -4.11
N VAL A 74 5.89 -2.81 -4.16
CA VAL A 74 6.27 -1.56 -4.84
C VAL A 74 7.30 -0.77 -4.02
N CYS A 75 7.27 -0.90 -2.69
CA CYS A 75 8.11 -0.10 -1.79
C CYS A 75 9.20 -0.90 -1.07
N HIS A 76 9.22 -2.23 -1.19
CA HIS A 76 10.14 -3.14 -0.48
C HIS A 76 10.76 -4.16 -1.41
N VAL A 77 11.99 -4.59 -1.08
CA VAL A 77 12.76 -5.57 -1.87
C VAL A 77 12.09 -6.95 -1.91
N ALA A 78 11.46 -7.40 -0.82
CA ALA A 78 10.91 -8.75 -0.70
C ALA A 78 9.43 -8.78 -0.28
N GLY A 79 8.66 -7.74 -0.63
CA GLY A 79 7.27 -7.58 -0.15
C GLY A 79 7.15 -7.27 1.35
N TYR A 80 8.27 -7.16 2.06
CA TYR A 80 8.45 -6.62 3.42
C TYR A 80 9.94 -6.30 3.62
N GLY A 81 10.31 -5.62 4.71
CA GLY A 81 11.73 -5.38 5.05
C GLY A 81 12.31 -4.04 4.57
N PRO A 82 13.56 -3.98 4.05
CA PRO A 82 14.18 -2.74 3.61
C PRO A 82 13.40 -2.17 2.43
N ARG A 83 13.49 -0.85 2.31
CA ARG A 83 12.90 -0.14 1.18
C ARG A 83 13.74 -0.38 -0.06
N ASN A 84 13.07 -0.55 -1.18
CA ASN A 84 13.72 -0.36 -2.47
C ASN A 84 13.89 1.16 -2.75
N GLN A 85 14.33 1.52 -3.95
CA GLN A 85 14.67 2.90 -4.29
C GLN A 85 13.42 3.79 -4.32
N TYR A 86 12.34 3.32 -4.92
CA TYR A 86 11.03 3.97 -4.90
C TYR A 86 10.49 4.16 -3.47
N GLY A 87 10.50 3.09 -2.67
CA GLY A 87 10.06 3.13 -1.28
C GLY A 87 10.91 4.04 -0.40
N SER A 88 12.21 4.17 -0.70
CA SER A 88 13.11 5.12 -0.04
C SER A 88 12.75 6.55 -0.39
N ALA A 89 12.50 6.84 -1.68
CA ALA A 89 12.09 8.15 -2.17
C ALA A 89 10.76 8.61 -1.53
N ILE A 90 9.74 7.73 -1.48
CA ILE A 90 8.46 8.05 -0.83
C ILE A 90 8.63 8.25 0.69
N ASN A 91 9.46 7.44 1.34
CA ASN A 91 9.69 7.53 2.79
C ASN A 91 10.43 8.81 3.21
N LEU A 92 11.12 9.50 2.28
CA LEU A 92 11.67 10.83 2.53
C LEU A 92 10.57 11.88 2.65
N LEU A 93 9.54 11.79 1.81
CA LEU A 93 8.45 12.77 1.75
C LEU A 93 7.29 12.45 2.70
N VAL A 94 7.09 11.18 3.07
CA VAL A 94 6.03 10.72 3.97
C VAL A 94 6.66 10.01 5.16
N THR A 95 6.69 10.69 6.31
CA THR A 95 7.20 10.11 7.55
C THR A 95 6.17 9.17 8.19
N GLY A 96 6.56 8.46 9.26
CA GLY A 96 5.66 7.56 9.99
C GLY A 96 4.38 8.25 10.51
N ILE A 97 4.50 9.51 10.93
CA ILE A 97 3.38 10.34 11.39
C ILE A 97 2.51 10.86 10.24
N ASP A 98 3.00 10.84 8.99
CA ASP A 98 2.25 11.27 7.80
C ASP A 98 1.49 10.13 7.12
N ARG A 99 1.65 8.87 7.55
CA ARG A 99 1.07 7.69 6.88
C ARG A 99 -0.46 7.70 6.79
N GLU A 100 -1.09 8.40 7.72
CA GLU A 100 -2.54 8.54 7.75
C GLU A 100 -3.04 9.77 6.98
N ASP A 101 -2.16 10.58 6.40
CA ASP A 101 -2.54 11.73 5.57
C ASP A 101 -2.51 11.35 4.09
N SER A 102 -3.69 11.09 3.53
CA SER A 102 -3.82 10.67 2.12
C SER A 102 -3.43 11.78 1.15
N SER A 103 -3.68 13.04 1.49
CA SER A 103 -3.28 14.17 0.65
C SER A 103 -1.75 14.30 0.61
N ARG A 104 -1.08 14.12 1.75
CA ARG A 104 0.39 14.09 1.80
C ARG A 104 0.97 12.89 1.04
N LYS A 105 0.37 11.71 1.15
CA LYS A 105 0.77 10.54 0.36
C LYS A 105 0.63 10.79 -1.14
N ARG A 106 -0.46 11.43 -1.58
CA ARG A 106 -0.67 11.81 -2.99
C ARG A 106 0.35 12.82 -3.48
N GLU A 107 0.65 13.84 -2.68
CA GLU A 107 1.71 14.81 -3.01
C GLU A 107 3.06 14.11 -3.15
N ALA A 108 3.43 13.27 -2.18
CA ALA A 108 4.69 12.54 -2.24
C ALA A 108 4.81 11.63 -3.47
N GLY A 109 3.74 10.91 -3.82
CA GLY A 109 3.68 10.16 -5.07
C GLY A 109 3.91 11.05 -6.29
N GLN A 110 3.24 12.20 -6.36
CA GLN A 110 3.42 13.13 -7.48
C GLN A 110 4.87 13.64 -7.59
N ARG A 111 5.50 14.01 -6.47
CA ARG A 111 6.90 14.48 -6.46
C ARG A 111 7.89 13.39 -6.88
N VAL A 112 7.68 12.16 -6.42
CA VAL A 112 8.54 11.01 -6.73
C VAL A 112 8.42 10.57 -8.19
N ASN A 113 7.33 10.88 -8.90
CA ASN A 113 7.18 10.55 -10.32
C ASN A 113 8.30 11.11 -11.19
N ASP A 114 8.91 12.24 -10.83
CA ASP A 114 9.96 12.89 -11.60
C ASP A 114 11.39 12.55 -11.13
N ILE A 115 11.51 11.65 -10.15
CA ILE A 115 12.81 11.17 -9.66
C ILE A 115 13.27 10.00 -10.55
N PRO A 116 14.53 10.00 -11.01
CA PRO A 116 15.10 8.90 -11.79
C PRO A 116 15.06 7.60 -10.98
N ALA A 117 14.67 6.50 -11.64
CA ALA A 117 14.58 5.19 -10.99
C ALA A 117 15.95 4.59 -10.69
N ASP A 118 16.97 4.96 -11.47
CA ASP A 118 18.38 4.71 -11.19
C ASP A 118 19.22 5.94 -11.58
N PRO A 119 19.50 6.88 -10.64
CA PRO A 119 20.32 8.05 -10.92
C PRO A 119 21.76 7.71 -11.36
N SER A 120 22.24 6.47 -11.22
CA SER A 120 23.57 6.08 -11.70
C SER A 120 23.62 5.78 -13.21
N ILE A 121 22.46 5.64 -13.86
CA ILE A 121 22.35 5.33 -15.29
C ILE A 121 22.01 6.61 -16.08
N PRO A 122 22.78 6.97 -17.13
CA PRO A 122 22.42 8.05 -18.04
C PRO A 122 21.04 7.79 -18.68
N ASP A 123 20.21 8.84 -18.76
CA ASP A 123 18.85 8.77 -19.30
C ASP A 123 17.95 7.74 -18.59
N SER A 124 18.19 7.47 -17.30
CA SER A 124 17.33 6.59 -16.51
C SER A 124 15.87 7.06 -16.56
N PRO A 125 14.90 6.16 -16.85
CA PRO A 125 13.49 6.49 -16.74
C PRO A 125 13.17 6.93 -15.30
N THR A 126 12.22 7.84 -15.17
CA THR A 126 11.72 8.21 -13.84
C THR A 126 10.82 7.11 -13.27
N PHE A 127 10.60 7.11 -11.96
CA PHE A 127 9.62 6.20 -11.36
C PHE A 127 8.23 6.36 -11.99
N GLY A 128 7.84 7.59 -12.33
CA GLY A 128 6.58 7.87 -13.01
C GLY A 128 6.51 7.29 -14.41
N ASP A 129 7.63 7.25 -15.14
CA ASP A 129 7.69 6.63 -16.47
C ASP A 129 7.50 5.11 -16.38
N LEU A 130 8.17 4.45 -15.43
CA LEU A 130 8.00 3.01 -15.18
C LEU A 130 6.55 2.67 -14.81
N ILE A 131 5.93 3.47 -13.93
CA ILE A 131 4.53 3.28 -13.53
C ILE A 131 3.58 3.44 -14.72
N LYS A 132 3.80 4.44 -15.59
CA LYS A 132 2.99 4.64 -16.81
C LYS A 132 3.08 3.48 -17.78
N GLN A 133 4.20 2.75 -17.81
CA GLN A 133 4.40 1.55 -18.64
C GLN A 133 3.88 0.25 -18.00
N GLY A 134 3.41 0.29 -16.73
CA GLY A 134 2.97 -0.93 -16.05
C GLY A 134 4.10 -1.73 -15.41
N LEU A 135 5.26 -1.11 -15.16
CA LEU A 135 6.45 -1.75 -14.60
C LEU A 135 6.65 -1.38 -13.13
N LEU A 136 7.20 -2.31 -12.34
CA LEU A 136 7.58 -2.04 -10.95
C LEU A 136 8.70 -0.98 -10.93
N PRO A 137 8.52 0.14 -10.21
CA PRO A 137 9.52 1.21 -10.17
C PRO A 137 10.83 0.82 -9.44
N SER A 138 10.95 -0.42 -8.98
CA SER A 138 12.08 -0.92 -8.20
C SER A 138 12.71 -2.20 -8.74
N SER A 139 12.20 -2.76 -9.84
CA SER A 139 12.77 -3.95 -10.45
C SER A 139 13.93 -3.56 -11.36
N ASP A 140 14.78 -4.54 -11.70
CA ASP A 140 15.71 -4.40 -12.82
C ASP A 140 14.91 -4.42 -14.14
N TYR A 141 14.33 -3.26 -14.46
CA TYR A 141 13.46 -3.04 -15.60
C TYR A 141 14.20 -3.22 -16.93
N THR A 142 15.53 -3.18 -16.94
CA THR A 142 16.32 -3.32 -18.18
C THR A 142 16.20 -4.71 -18.81
N THR A 143 15.83 -5.71 -18.01
CA THR A 143 15.64 -7.09 -18.44
C THR A 143 14.19 -7.43 -18.79
N ASP A 144 13.24 -6.54 -18.52
CA ASP A 144 11.82 -6.78 -18.77
C ASP A 144 11.52 -6.61 -20.27
N PRO A 145 10.99 -7.64 -20.97
CA PRO A 145 10.63 -7.54 -22.38
C PRO A 145 9.59 -6.46 -22.69
N ALA A 146 8.79 -6.04 -21.71
CA ALA A 146 7.82 -4.96 -21.84
C ALA A 146 8.44 -3.56 -21.69
N PHE A 147 9.69 -3.46 -21.23
CA PHE A 147 10.38 -2.18 -21.08
C PHE A 147 10.67 -1.55 -22.43
N GLN A 148 10.04 -0.40 -22.66
CA GLN A 148 10.33 0.44 -23.81
C GLN A 148 11.20 1.60 -23.34
N LYS A 149 12.39 1.73 -23.95
CA LYS A 149 13.31 2.82 -23.63
C LYS A 149 12.59 4.15 -23.80
N VAL A 150 12.47 4.89 -22.70
CA VAL A 150 11.86 6.22 -22.69
C VAL A 150 12.88 7.22 -23.23
N PRO A 151 12.51 8.11 -24.17
CA PRO A 151 13.39 9.18 -24.59
C PRO A 151 13.84 10.02 -23.39
N ALA A 152 15.12 10.40 -23.38
CA ALA A 152 15.65 11.31 -22.37
C ALA A 152 14.80 12.59 -22.33
N ARG A 153 14.41 13.01 -21.12
CA ARG A 153 13.73 14.29 -20.96
C ARG A 153 14.74 15.40 -21.18
N GLN A 154 14.33 16.42 -21.93
CA GLN A 154 15.18 17.57 -22.18
C GLN A 154 15.49 18.29 -20.85
N PRO A 155 16.76 18.65 -20.60
CA PRO A 155 17.14 19.46 -19.45
C PRO A 155 16.35 20.77 -19.43
N GLU A 156 15.98 21.21 -18.23
CA GLU A 156 15.40 22.54 -18.02
C GLU A 156 16.47 23.49 -17.51
N GLU A 157 16.75 24.54 -18.28
CA GLU A 157 17.53 25.68 -17.81
C GLU A 157 16.64 26.64 -17.01
N ILE A 158 17.24 27.30 -16.02
CA ILE A 158 16.57 28.28 -15.19
C ILE A 158 17.46 29.51 -14.98
N THR A 159 16.89 30.68 -15.23
CA THR A 159 17.54 31.96 -14.95
C THR A 159 17.37 32.35 -13.48
N VAL A 160 18.21 33.26 -12.99
CA VAL A 160 18.11 33.80 -11.61
C VAL A 160 16.74 34.41 -11.34
N GLN A 161 16.15 35.13 -12.31
CA GLN A 161 14.84 35.75 -12.15
C GLN A 161 13.73 34.71 -12.04
N GLN A 162 13.75 33.67 -12.90
CA GLN A 162 12.80 32.56 -12.81
C GLN A 162 12.90 31.81 -11.49
N ALA A 163 14.12 31.60 -10.98
CA ALA A 163 14.33 30.99 -9.66
C ALA A 163 13.68 31.82 -8.54
N ARG A 164 13.88 33.15 -8.54
CA ARG A 164 13.25 34.07 -7.57
C ARG A 164 11.72 34.06 -7.68
N ASP A 165 11.18 34.04 -8.89
CA ASP A 165 9.74 33.99 -9.13
C ASP A 165 9.14 32.67 -8.63
N LEU A 166 9.83 31.55 -8.87
CA LEU A 166 9.41 30.24 -8.40
C LEU A 166 9.41 30.17 -6.85
N VAL A 167 10.47 30.67 -6.21
CA VAL A 167 10.55 30.75 -4.74
C VAL A 167 9.37 31.55 -4.17
N ARG A 168 9.12 32.75 -4.71
CA ARG A 168 7.99 33.60 -4.29
C ARG A 168 6.65 32.91 -4.48
N LYS A 169 6.44 32.26 -5.62
CA LYS A 169 5.20 31.54 -5.94
C LYS A 169 4.95 30.39 -4.97
N VAL A 170 5.92 29.49 -4.79
CA VAL A 170 5.74 28.31 -3.94
C VAL A 170 5.53 28.71 -2.47
N GLN A 171 6.25 29.72 -1.98
CA GLN A 171 6.06 30.24 -0.62
C GLN A 171 4.69 30.90 -0.41
N ALA A 172 4.14 31.56 -1.44
CA ALA A 172 2.80 32.13 -1.38
C ALA A 172 1.70 31.05 -1.37
N GLU A 173 1.90 29.95 -2.10
CA GLU A 173 0.96 28.81 -2.14
C GLU A 173 1.00 27.99 -0.84
N SER A 174 2.19 27.77 -0.29
CA SER A 174 2.36 27.06 0.98
C SER A 174 3.63 27.50 1.70
N ARG A 175 3.47 27.94 2.95
CA ARG A 175 4.58 28.23 3.88
C ARG A 175 5.48 27.01 4.15
N PHE A 176 5.02 25.81 3.79
CA PHE A 176 5.72 24.54 3.97
C PHE A 176 5.68 23.71 2.67
N GLY A 177 5.79 24.38 1.53
CA GLY A 177 5.73 23.76 0.20
C GLY A 177 6.96 22.93 -0.15
N ILE A 178 6.84 22.20 -1.24
CA ILE A 178 7.94 21.50 -1.91
C ILE A 178 8.26 22.27 -3.19
N LEU A 179 9.50 22.77 -3.31
CA LEU A 179 10.03 23.33 -4.55
C LEU A 179 10.87 22.24 -5.22
N GLN A 180 10.52 21.87 -6.45
CA GLN A 180 11.16 20.78 -7.18
C GLN A 180 11.58 21.21 -8.59
N LEU A 181 12.85 21.00 -8.91
CA LEU A 181 13.49 21.21 -10.21
C LEU A 181 14.28 19.95 -10.60
N SER A 182 13.57 18.84 -10.83
CA SER A 182 14.19 17.52 -11.07
C SER A 182 14.87 17.38 -12.44
N ARG A 183 14.57 18.27 -13.39
CA ARG A 183 15.16 18.28 -14.74
C ARG A 183 16.23 19.34 -14.93
N THR A 184 16.57 20.08 -13.88
CA THR A 184 17.67 21.05 -13.90
C THR A 184 18.93 20.36 -13.42
N TYR A 185 19.80 20.00 -14.37
CA TYR A 185 20.99 19.20 -14.12
C TYR A 185 22.21 20.05 -13.74
N GLU A 186 22.21 21.33 -14.11
CA GLU A 186 23.25 22.30 -13.80
C GLU A 186 22.62 23.64 -13.44
N ILE A 187 23.23 24.36 -12.48
CA ILE A 187 22.84 25.73 -12.10
C ILE A 187 24.09 26.55 -11.77
N THR A 188 23.99 27.87 -11.99
CA THR A 188 25.02 28.81 -11.54
C THR A 188 24.92 29.07 -10.03
N ALA A 189 25.96 29.65 -9.44
CA ALA A 189 25.98 30.00 -8.02
C ALA A 189 24.89 31.04 -7.68
N GLU A 190 24.57 31.96 -8.59
CA GLU A 190 23.52 32.99 -8.41
C GLU A 190 22.12 32.39 -8.42
N VAL A 191 21.88 31.38 -9.27
CA VAL A 191 20.63 30.61 -9.26
C VAL A 191 20.50 29.83 -7.96
N ALA A 192 21.58 29.18 -7.51
CA ALA A 192 21.61 28.48 -6.23
C ALA A 192 21.34 29.40 -5.04
N GLU A 193 21.88 30.63 -5.06
CA GLU A 193 21.61 31.63 -4.02
C GLU A 193 20.15 32.10 -4.04
N ALA A 194 19.55 32.29 -5.21
CA ALA A 194 18.12 32.60 -5.32
C ALA A 194 17.25 31.45 -4.77
N LEU A 195 17.58 30.20 -5.08
CA LEU A 195 16.85 29.02 -4.58
C LEU A 195 17.06 28.79 -3.08
N ALA A 196 18.23 29.16 -2.53
CA ALA A 196 18.54 29.04 -1.10
C ALA A 196 17.66 29.93 -0.21
N GLU A 197 17.04 30.97 -0.75
CA GLU A 197 16.07 31.82 -0.04
C GLU A 197 14.72 31.11 0.22
N PHE A 198 14.48 29.98 -0.42
CA PHE A 198 13.28 29.17 -0.20
C PHE A 198 13.19 28.66 1.24
N GLN A 199 12.07 28.95 1.92
CA GLN A 199 11.84 28.60 3.33
C GLN A 199 10.81 27.46 3.50
N GLY A 200 10.59 26.65 2.47
CA GLY A 200 9.66 25.53 2.55
C GLY A 200 10.31 24.26 3.10
N GLU A 201 9.58 23.15 2.98
CA GLU A 201 9.97 21.87 3.55
C GLU A 201 11.10 21.19 2.76
N PHE A 202 10.91 21.10 1.44
CA PHE A 202 11.83 20.39 0.55
C PHE A 202 12.23 21.28 -0.62
N LEU A 203 13.54 21.45 -0.79
CA LEU A 203 14.16 21.91 -2.02
C LEU A 203 14.74 20.69 -2.75
N ILE A 204 14.08 20.24 -3.82
CA ILE A 204 14.45 19.05 -4.60
C ILE A 204 15.09 19.50 -5.90
N LEU A 205 16.35 19.15 -6.13
CA LEU A 205 17.11 19.54 -7.32
C LEU A 205 17.69 18.30 -8.04
N GLY A 206 17.67 18.36 -9.38
CA GLY A 206 18.18 17.32 -10.26
C GLY A 206 19.67 17.40 -10.56
N LEU A 207 20.47 18.17 -9.80
CA LEU A 207 21.88 18.41 -10.10
C LEU A 207 22.67 17.10 -10.25
N THR A 208 23.40 16.93 -11.35
CA THR A 208 24.23 15.75 -11.62
C THR A 208 25.65 15.90 -11.09
N THR A 209 26.14 17.14 -11.03
CA THR A 209 27.43 17.52 -10.43
C THR A 209 27.23 18.73 -9.50
N LEU A 210 28.18 18.94 -8.60
CA LEU A 210 28.14 20.06 -7.66
C LEU A 210 29.51 20.76 -7.59
N GLY A 211 29.61 21.96 -8.16
CA GLY A 211 30.78 22.81 -8.06
C GLY A 211 30.88 23.52 -6.69
N PRO A 212 32.09 23.95 -6.25
CA PRO A 212 32.29 24.53 -4.92
C PRO A 212 31.43 25.76 -4.62
N ASP A 213 31.27 26.66 -5.59
CA ASP A 213 30.55 27.91 -5.35
C ASP A 213 29.04 27.70 -5.30
N THR A 214 28.50 26.81 -6.13
CA THR A 214 27.12 26.32 -6.03
C THR A 214 26.89 25.62 -4.68
N ALA A 215 27.84 24.79 -4.20
CA ALA A 215 27.75 24.15 -2.89
C ALA A 215 27.73 25.17 -1.74
N LYS A 216 28.58 26.20 -1.78
CA LYS A 216 28.60 27.29 -0.79
C LYS A 216 27.30 28.10 -0.80
N ALA A 217 26.72 28.34 -1.98
CA ALA A 217 25.42 29.02 -2.09
C ALA A 217 24.30 28.18 -1.48
N LEU A 218 24.22 26.89 -1.83
CA LEU A 218 23.22 25.97 -1.27
C LEU A 218 23.42 25.71 0.24
N ALA A 219 24.64 25.83 0.76
CA ALA A 219 24.90 25.73 2.20
C ALA A 219 24.20 26.84 3.01
N LYS A 220 23.78 27.94 2.37
CA LYS A 220 22.96 29.01 2.97
C LYS A 220 21.45 28.73 2.92
N SER A 221 21.03 27.58 2.38
CA SER A 221 19.62 27.25 2.17
C SER A 221 18.82 27.33 3.47
N ARG A 222 17.64 27.95 3.37
CA ARG A 222 16.67 28.07 4.44
C ARG A 222 15.58 26.99 4.39
N ALA A 223 15.67 26.06 3.44
CA ALA A 223 14.74 24.95 3.33
C ALA A 223 14.98 23.94 4.46
N GLY A 224 13.90 23.31 4.95
CA GLY A 224 14.00 22.27 5.99
C GLY A 224 14.84 21.07 5.52
N THR A 225 14.75 20.72 4.25
CA THR A 225 15.53 19.67 3.59
C THR A 225 15.94 20.07 2.19
N VAL A 226 17.22 19.86 1.85
CA VAL A 226 17.75 19.92 0.48
C VAL A 226 17.94 18.49 -0.02
N TRP A 227 17.35 18.15 -1.16
CA TRP A 227 17.46 16.83 -1.79
C TRP A 227 18.06 16.96 -3.19
N LEU A 228 19.31 16.53 -3.33
CA LEU A 228 20.03 16.45 -4.60
C LEU A 228 19.93 15.00 -5.09
N HIS A 229 18.86 14.67 -5.83
CA HIS A 229 18.53 13.27 -6.10
C HIS A 229 19.38 12.62 -7.19
N SER A 230 19.91 13.41 -8.13
CA SER A 230 20.71 12.92 -9.26
C SER A 230 22.22 13.12 -9.08
N LEU A 231 22.67 13.61 -7.92
CA LEU A 231 24.08 13.91 -7.69
C LEU A 231 24.85 12.60 -7.52
N THR A 232 25.58 12.18 -8.55
CA THR A 232 26.32 10.92 -8.56
C THR A 232 27.77 11.06 -8.11
N SER A 233 28.38 12.23 -8.32
CA SER A 233 29.74 12.55 -7.85
C SER A 233 29.87 14.00 -7.37
N MET A 234 30.85 14.26 -6.51
CA MET A 234 31.26 15.60 -6.10
C MET A 234 32.73 15.62 -5.69
N ILE A 235 33.37 16.78 -5.78
CA ILE A 235 34.74 16.99 -5.29
C ILE A 235 34.78 17.31 -3.80
N ASN A 236 35.95 17.19 -3.18
CA ASN A 236 36.16 17.35 -1.75
C ASN A 236 35.70 18.71 -1.22
N GLU A 237 36.03 19.78 -1.94
CA GLU A 237 35.67 21.16 -1.56
C GLU A 237 34.14 21.36 -1.53
N SER A 238 33.44 20.73 -2.48
CA SER A 238 31.96 20.75 -2.55
C SER A 238 31.34 19.95 -1.40
N ALA A 239 31.90 18.79 -1.07
CA ALA A 239 31.46 17.97 0.06
C ALA A 239 31.62 18.70 1.41
N GLU A 240 32.74 19.40 1.60
CA GLU A 240 32.98 20.21 2.80
C GLU A 240 32.02 21.40 2.90
N ALA A 241 31.78 22.10 1.78
CA ALA A 241 30.87 23.23 1.73
C ALA A 241 29.41 22.81 2.00
N ILE A 242 28.90 21.79 1.29
CA ILE A 242 27.50 21.37 1.41
C ILE A 242 27.18 20.73 2.77
N ALA A 243 28.18 20.14 3.44
CA ALA A 243 28.02 19.62 4.80
C ALA A 243 27.65 20.70 5.83
N LYS A 244 27.91 21.99 5.53
CA LYS A 244 27.58 23.15 6.39
C LYS A 244 26.11 23.58 6.28
N THR A 245 25.31 22.95 5.41
CA THR A 245 23.86 23.23 5.30
C THR A 245 23.19 23.11 6.67
N PRO A 246 22.38 24.10 7.10
CA PRO A 246 21.72 24.08 8.41
C PRO A 246 20.60 23.03 8.45
N GLY A 247 19.85 22.91 7.35
CA GLY A 247 18.80 21.90 7.18
C GLY A 247 19.33 20.49 6.86
N ASN A 248 18.39 19.59 6.62
CA ASN A 248 18.66 18.19 6.27
C ASN A 248 19.20 18.08 4.82
N LEU A 249 20.29 17.33 4.59
CA LEU A 249 20.83 17.09 3.24
C LEU A 249 20.61 15.63 2.77
N VAL A 250 19.93 15.41 1.64
CA VAL A 250 19.69 14.08 1.04
C VAL A 250 20.42 13.97 -0.29
N LEU A 251 21.22 12.93 -0.46
CA LEU A 251 22.04 12.67 -1.66
C LEU A 251 21.77 11.25 -2.17
N SER A 252 20.62 11.04 -2.82
CA SER A 252 20.16 9.69 -3.17
C SER A 252 20.99 9.02 -4.27
N GLY A 253 21.55 9.82 -5.18
CA GLY A 253 22.36 9.35 -6.31
C GLY A 253 23.82 9.08 -5.98
N LEU A 254 24.27 9.36 -4.75
CA LEU A 254 25.70 9.27 -4.43
C LEU A 254 26.16 7.81 -4.41
N VAL A 255 27.07 7.48 -5.33
CA VAL A 255 27.55 6.11 -5.53
C VAL A 255 28.82 5.77 -4.76
N GLU A 256 29.57 6.77 -4.31
CA GLU A 256 30.86 6.62 -3.63
C GLU A 256 31.05 7.62 -2.48
N LEU A 257 31.66 7.16 -1.39
CA LEU A 257 32.10 7.99 -0.26
C LEU A 257 33.54 7.58 0.12
N ASN A 258 34.47 8.51 0.02
CA ASN A 258 35.89 8.33 0.33
C ASN A 258 36.25 8.91 1.72
N SER A 259 37.52 8.83 2.10
CA SER A 259 38.02 9.32 3.40
C SER A 259 37.77 10.82 3.63
N ASP A 260 37.78 11.63 2.58
CA ASP A 260 37.52 13.08 2.66
C ASP A 260 36.03 13.39 2.91
N SER A 261 35.15 12.41 2.67
CA SER A 261 33.70 12.52 2.86
C SER A 261 33.23 12.24 4.30
N VAL A 262 34.14 12.01 5.26
CA VAL A 262 33.80 11.72 6.67
C VAL A 262 32.95 12.83 7.33
N PRO A 263 33.20 14.14 7.13
CA PRO A 263 32.34 15.19 7.67
C PRO A 263 30.91 15.11 7.14
N LEU A 264 30.77 14.85 5.83
CA LEU A 264 29.48 14.65 5.18
C LEU A 264 28.76 13.42 5.73
N ALA A 265 29.45 12.27 5.86
CA ALA A 265 28.89 11.05 6.43
C ALA A 265 28.38 11.26 7.87
N LYS A 266 29.15 11.98 8.72
CA LYS A 266 28.71 12.34 10.08
C LYS A 266 27.44 13.20 10.06
N LYS A 267 27.37 14.20 9.18
CA LYS A 267 26.20 15.06 9.02
C LYS A 267 24.97 14.27 8.57
N LEU A 268 25.13 13.35 7.60
CA LEU A 268 24.07 12.47 7.13
C LEU A 268 23.57 11.52 8.24
N ALA A 269 24.47 11.01 9.08
CA ALA A 269 24.14 10.12 10.19
C ALA A 269 23.35 10.81 11.33
N GLN A 270 23.61 12.10 11.57
CA GLN A 270 22.92 12.91 12.58
C GLN A 270 21.45 13.18 12.26
N ARG A 271 21.00 12.94 11.02
CA ARG A 271 19.63 13.21 10.59
C ARG A 271 18.60 12.39 11.38
N PRO A 272 17.44 12.97 11.73
CA PRO A 272 16.34 12.22 12.31
C PRO A 272 15.68 11.35 11.24
N GLY A 273 15.98 10.05 11.23
CA GLY A 273 15.32 9.10 10.33
C GLY A 273 16.22 7.98 9.83
N ALA A 274 15.61 7.06 9.09
CA ALA A 274 16.32 6.01 8.38
C ALA A 274 17.22 6.63 7.30
N LEU A 275 18.46 6.17 7.20
CA LEU A 275 19.42 6.54 6.18
C LEU A 275 19.54 5.41 5.17
N SER A 276 19.39 5.72 3.88
CA SER A 276 19.43 4.75 2.78
C SER A 276 20.33 5.25 1.67
N PHE A 277 21.35 4.47 1.34
CA PHE A 277 22.20 4.68 0.17
C PHE A 277 22.07 3.49 -0.79
N PRO A 278 21.04 3.52 -1.66
CA PRO A 278 20.73 2.38 -2.52
C PRO A 278 21.80 2.07 -3.58
N TYR A 279 22.60 3.06 -3.98
CA TYR A 279 23.62 2.92 -5.03
C TYR A 279 25.05 3.09 -4.55
N LEU A 280 25.27 3.26 -3.23
CA LEU A 280 26.61 3.42 -2.66
C LEU A 280 27.35 2.09 -2.72
N LYS A 281 28.37 2.02 -3.58
CA LYS A 281 29.10 0.78 -3.91
C LYS A 281 30.29 0.53 -2.99
N GLN A 282 30.89 1.58 -2.45
CA GLN A 282 32.10 1.50 -1.63
C GLN A 282 32.07 2.49 -0.47
N ILE A 283 32.62 2.07 0.67
CA ILE A 283 32.86 2.90 1.86
C ILE A 283 34.16 2.48 2.55
N THR A 284 34.78 3.41 3.28
CA THR A 284 35.93 3.12 4.16
C THR A 284 35.45 2.75 5.58
N PRO A 285 36.33 2.16 6.44
CA PRO A 285 36.00 1.92 7.85
C PRO A 285 35.56 3.17 8.61
N GLU A 286 36.16 4.34 8.34
CA GLU A 286 35.81 5.61 8.98
C GLU A 286 34.41 6.07 8.58
N ILE A 287 34.03 5.87 7.31
CA ILE A 287 32.68 6.15 6.81
C ILE A 287 31.67 5.18 7.44
N ALA A 288 32.00 3.89 7.56
CA ALA A 288 31.15 2.91 8.25
C ALA A 288 30.86 3.32 9.70
N VAL A 289 31.90 3.75 10.43
CA VAL A 289 31.76 4.28 11.81
C VAL A 289 30.92 5.55 11.83
N ALA A 290 31.15 6.49 10.90
CA ALA A 290 30.41 7.75 10.83
C ALA A 290 28.93 7.51 10.58
N LEU A 291 28.58 6.72 9.56
CA LEU A 291 27.20 6.37 9.20
C LEU A 291 26.53 5.51 10.28
N GLY A 292 27.28 4.64 10.95
CA GLY A 292 26.78 3.74 11.99
C GLY A 292 26.32 4.42 13.26
N LYS A 293 26.64 5.70 13.46
CA LYS A 293 26.10 6.51 14.57
C LYS A 293 24.62 6.86 14.41
N ASN A 294 24.01 6.62 13.24
CA ASN A 294 22.59 6.86 13.06
C ASN A 294 21.76 5.95 14.01
N PRO A 295 20.90 6.52 14.87
CA PRO A 295 20.17 5.75 15.88
C PRO A 295 18.93 5.02 15.32
N ARG A 296 18.61 5.18 14.03
CA ARG A 296 17.39 4.64 13.41
C ARG A 296 17.71 3.39 12.60
N SER A 297 17.80 3.50 11.28
CA SER A 297 18.15 2.36 10.43
C SER A 297 19.03 2.81 9.27
N LEU A 298 20.05 2.03 8.96
CA LEU A 298 20.99 2.26 7.86
C LEU A 298 20.80 1.17 6.81
N THR A 299 20.49 1.56 5.57
CA THR A 299 20.42 0.67 4.41
C THR A 299 21.51 1.03 3.42
N LEU A 300 22.38 0.09 3.08
CA LEU A 300 23.49 0.29 2.13
C LEU A 300 23.34 -0.75 1.01
N ALA A 301 22.28 -0.61 0.21
CA ALA A 301 21.92 -1.64 -0.78
C ALA A 301 22.89 -1.71 -1.96
N GLY A 302 23.69 -0.68 -2.21
CA GLY A 302 24.73 -0.71 -3.25
C GLY A 302 25.96 -1.53 -2.85
N LEU A 303 26.15 -1.82 -1.56
CA LEU A 303 27.31 -2.58 -1.09
C LEU A 303 27.12 -4.06 -1.40
N THR A 304 27.98 -4.59 -2.27
CA THR A 304 27.98 -6.02 -2.63
C THR A 304 29.12 -6.79 -2.02
N ASP A 305 30.30 -6.20 -1.97
CA ASP A 305 31.54 -6.83 -1.53
C ASP A 305 32.27 -5.82 -0.63
N VAL A 306 32.44 -6.12 0.65
CA VAL A 306 33.08 -5.22 1.62
C VAL A 306 34.07 -6.00 2.49
N SER A 307 35.17 -5.36 2.86
CA SER A 307 36.23 -6.00 3.65
C SER A 307 35.71 -6.43 5.03
N PRO A 308 36.32 -7.46 5.67
CA PRO A 308 35.95 -7.89 7.02
C PRO A 308 36.02 -6.74 8.04
N GLU A 309 37.00 -5.86 7.91
CA GLU A 309 37.13 -4.67 8.77
C GLU A 309 35.91 -3.73 8.65
N VAL A 310 35.43 -3.46 7.43
CA VAL A 310 34.21 -2.67 7.22
C VAL A 310 32.99 -3.41 7.77
N GLN A 311 32.90 -4.73 7.61
CA GLN A 311 31.80 -5.53 8.19
C GLN A 311 31.76 -5.42 9.71
N ASP A 312 32.90 -5.49 10.38
CA ASP A 312 33.00 -5.33 11.84
C ASP A 312 32.56 -3.92 12.29
N LYS A 313 32.98 -2.88 11.57
CA LYS A 313 32.51 -1.50 11.85
C LYS A 313 31.02 -1.31 11.60
N LEU A 314 30.46 -1.98 10.59
CA LEU A 314 29.02 -1.98 10.36
C LEU A 314 28.26 -2.78 11.44
N ALA A 315 28.86 -3.81 12.02
CA ALA A 315 28.25 -4.55 13.14
C ALA A 315 28.05 -3.66 14.39
N GLU A 316 28.94 -2.68 14.60
CA GLU A 316 28.89 -1.70 15.68
C GLU A 316 27.82 -0.59 15.48
N THR A 317 27.09 -0.60 14.36
CA THR A 317 26.04 0.39 14.09
C THR A 317 25.01 0.46 15.23
N VAL A 318 24.55 1.66 15.59
CA VAL A 318 23.59 1.88 16.69
C VAL A 318 22.19 1.41 16.26
N GLY A 319 21.72 1.89 15.11
CA GLY A 319 20.41 1.55 14.55
C GLY A 319 20.33 0.15 13.92
N ALA A 320 19.18 -0.17 13.33
CA ALA A 320 19.02 -1.38 12.51
C ALA A 320 19.84 -1.26 11.20
N LEU A 321 20.54 -2.31 10.81
CA LEU A 321 21.34 -2.31 9.58
C LEU A 321 20.71 -3.24 8.54
N THR A 322 20.77 -2.87 7.26
CA THR A 322 20.35 -3.75 6.17
C THR A 322 21.29 -3.64 4.97
N LEU A 323 21.80 -4.79 4.53
CA LEU A 323 22.76 -4.97 3.44
C LEU A 323 22.22 -6.03 2.46
N PRO A 324 21.13 -5.76 1.74
CA PRO A 324 20.39 -6.78 1.01
C PRO A 324 21.20 -7.43 -0.12
N ASN A 325 22.14 -6.71 -0.72
CA ASN A 325 22.90 -7.17 -1.89
C ASN A 325 24.32 -7.65 -1.54
N LEU A 326 24.61 -7.83 -0.25
CA LEU A 326 25.90 -8.32 0.21
C LEU A 326 26.12 -9.77 -0.25
N LYS A 327 27.29 -10.06 -0.83
CA LYS A 327 27.63 -11.36 -1.42
C LYS A 327 28.41 -12.29 -0.48
N SER A 328 29.16 -11.75 0.47
CA SER A 328 29.88 -12.52 1.51
C SER A 328 29.52 -12.00 2.90
N LEU A 329 29.54 -12.91 3.87
CA LEU A 329 29.33 -12.58 5.27
C LEU A 329 30.52 -13.19 6.02
N ASP A 330 31.52 -12.38 6.31
CA ASP A 330 32.80 -12.84 6.87
C ASP A 330 32.88 -12.50 8.37
N SER A 331 32.11 -11.52 8.82
CA SER A 331 31.98 -11.10 10.22
C SER A 331 30.78 -11.77 10.91
N LEU A 332 31.06 -12.56 11.95
CA LEU A 332 30.03 -13.09 12.84
C LEU A 332 29.29 -11.99 13.63
N PRO A 333 29.96 -10.95 14.15
CA PRO A 333 29.27 -9.77 14.69
C PRO A 333 28.27 -9.15 13.71
N LEU A 334 28.65 -8.99 12.44
CA LEU A 334 27.72 -8.47 11.42
C LEU A 334 26.55 -9.41 11.18
N THR A 335 26.79 -10.73 11.16
CA THR A 335 25.72 -11.74 11.05
C THR A 335 24.67 -11.55 12.14
N LYS A 336 25.12 -11.45 13.40
CA LYS A 336 24.23 -11.19 14.55
C LYS A 336 23.45 -9.90 14.38
N LYS A 337 24.12 -8.83 13.93
CA LYS A 337 23.50 -7.51 13.72
C LYS A 337 22.42 -7.53 12.64
N LEU A 338 22.71 -8.13 11.48
CA LEU A 338 21.76 -8.22 10.36
C LEU A 338 20.58 -9.13 10.71
N ALA A 339 20.85 -10.20 11.45
CA ALA A 339 19.84 -11.15 11.83
C ALA A 339 18.88 -10.57 12.90
N ALA A 340 19.41 -9.78 13.85
CA ALA A 340 18.61 -9.01 14.83
C ALA A 340 17.87 -7.79 14.23
N GLY A 341 18.01 -7.54 12.92
CA GLY A 341 17.55 -6.34 12.22
C GLY A 341 16.03 -6.11 12.19
N PHE A 342 15.61 -5.17 11.33
CA PHE A 342 14.25 -4.60 11.30
C PHE A 342 13.14 -5.67 11.31
N ALA A 343 12.26 -5.61 12.32
CA ALA A 343 11.14 -6.54 12.52
C ALA A 343 11.54 -8.03 12.56
N SER A 344 12.77 -8.35 13.02
CA SER A 344 13.29 -9.72 13.12
C SER A 344 13.27 -10.48 11.79
N SER A 345 13.39 -9.76 10.68
CA SER A 345 13.49 -10.31 9.33
C SER A 345 14.94 -10.33 8.87
N VAL A 346 15.38 -11.44 8.28
CA VAL A 346 16.75 -11.59 7.77
C VAL A 346 16.67 -11.58 6.26
N LEU A 347 17.27 -10.59 5.61
CA LEU A 347 17.10 -10.35 4.17
C LEU A 347 18.48 -10.24 3.53
N LEU A 348 18.97 -11.38 3.06
CA LEU A 348 20.30 -11.53 2.47
C LEU A 348 20.19 -12.26 1.11
N PRO A 349 19.38 -11.78 0.15
CA PRO A 349 19.11 -12.49 -1.10
C PRO A 349 20.32 -12.70 -2.03
N SER A 350 21.48 -12.13 -1.72
CA SER A 350 22.66 -12.19 -2.61
C SER A 350 23.87 -12.93 -2.02
N ILE A 351 23.79 -13.43 -0.77
CA ILE A 351 24.93 -14.14 -0.16
C ILE A 351 25.23 -15.45 -0.90
N LYS A 352 26.51 -15.73 -1.14
CA LYS A 352 26.92 -16.92 -1.88
C LYS A 352 27.04 -18.16 -1.00
N THR A 353 27.45 -17.97 0.25
CA THR A 353 27.70 -19.03 1.22
C THR A 353 27.15 -18.65 2.59
N LEU A 354 26.90 -19.64 3.43
CA LEU A 354 26.48 -19.46 4.82
C LEU A 354 27.10 -20.58 5.67
N SER A 355 27.85 -20.22 6.71
CA SER A 355 28.40 -21.23 7.63
C SER A 355 27.34 -21.74 8.60
N VAL A 356 27.57 -22.91 9.21
CA VAL A 356 26.69 -23.46 10.26
C VAL A 356 26.57 -22.53 11.46
N GLU A 357 27.67 -21.87 11.84
CA GLU A 357 27.69 -20.89 12.94
C GLU A 357 26.79 -19.69 12.62
N GLN A 358 26.88 -19.15 11.40
CA GLN A 358 26.03 -18.04 10.96
C GLN A 358 24.56 -18.43 10.83
N ALA A 359 24.29 -19.63 10.31
CA ALA A 359 22.94 -20.17 10.22
C ALA A 359 22.29 -20.31 11.61
N ASN A 360 23.06 -20.73 12.63
CA ASN A 360 22.57 -20.83 14.01
C ASN A 360 22.18 -19.46 14.56
N GLU A 361 23.02 -18.44 14.36
CA GLU A 361 22.69 -17.06 14.77
C GLU A 361 21.40 -16.56 14.10
N ILE A 362 21.23 -16.83 12.80
CA ILE A 362 20.02 -16.45 12.06
C ILE A 362 18.76 -17.21 12.54
N ALA A 363 18.90 -18.50 12.82
CA ALA A 363 17.78 -19.37 13.20
C ALA A 363 17.30 -19.13 14.64
N LEU A 364 18.19 -18.75 15.57
CA LEU A 364 17.89 -18.59 17.00
C LEU A 364 17.14 -17.31 17.36
N ILE A 365 16.98 -16.38 16.43
CA ILE A 365 16.32 -15.10 16.72
C ILE A 365 14.84 -15.29 17.01
N LYS A 366 14.43 -14.81 18.17
CA LYS A 366 13.02 -14.73 18.57
C LYS A 366 12.30 -13.73 17.67
N ARG A 367 11.24 -14.20 17.00
CA ARG A 367 10.40 -13.38 16.12
C ARG A 367 9.09 -13.06 16.84
N PRO A 368 8.95 -11.88 17.48
CA PRO A 368 7.72 -11.51 18.18
C PRO A 368 6.57 -11.21 17.20
N PHE A 369 6.88 -10.94 15.93
CA PHE A 369 5.91 -10.62 14.88
C PHE A 369 5.73 -11.79 13.89
N PHE A 370 4.48 -12.13 13.62
CA PHE A 370 4.06 -13.16 12.65
C PHE A 370 4.42 -12.86 11.18
N LEU A 371 4.93 -11.66 10.90
CA LEU A 371 5.36 -11.21 9.58
C LEU A 371 6.87 -11.39 9.34
N GLY A 372 7.64 -11.77 10.37
CA GLY A 372 9.09 -11.96 10.27
C GLY A 372 9.44 -13.22 9.48
N GLY A 373 10.34 -13.09 8.50
CA GLY A 373 10.79 -14.18 7.63
C GLY A 373 12.27 -14.05 7.27
N SER A 374 12.91 -15.17 6.95
CA SER A 374 14.27 -15.16 6.37
C SER A 374 14.15 -15.24 4.85
N PHE A 375 14.75 -14.29 4.12
CA PHE A 375 14.95 -14.38 2.68
C PHE A 375 16.43 -14.64 2.39
N LEU A 376 16.74 -15.87 2.00
CA LEU A 376 18.09 -16.37 1.74
C LEU A 376 18.14 -17.01 0.34
N PRO A 377 19.29 -17.14 -0.30
CA PRO A 377 19.41 -17.88 -1.56
C PRO A 377 19.16 -19.38 -1.35
N GLN A 378 18.74 -20.07 -2.40
CA GLN A 378 18.67 -21.53 -2.37
C GLN A 378 20.08 -22.15 -2.27
N SER A 379 21.06 -21.51 -2.91
CA SER A 379 22.44 -22.00 -2.99
C SER A 379 23.15 -22.09 -1.63
N VAL A 380 22.68 -21.37 -0.61
CA VAL A 380 23.28 -21.41 0.74
C VAL A 380 22.71 -22.52 1.63
N MET A 381 21.67 -23.23 1.17
CA MET A 381 21.04 -24.31 1.95
C MET A 381 21.77 -25.64 1.76
N THR A 382 22.96 -25.78 2.36
CA THR A 382 23.59 -27.11 2.54
C THR A 382 22.78 -27.98 3.50
N GLU A 383 23.09 -29.27 3.59
CA GLU A 383 22.38 -30.21 4.47
C GLU A 383 22.46 -29.77 5.95
N GLU A 384 23.64 -29.31 6.37
CA GLU A 384 23.90 -28.83 7.73
C GLU A 384 23.11 -27.54 8.01
N VAL A 385 23.11 -26.60 7.06
CA VAL A 385 22.37 -25.34 7.18
C VAL A 385 20.86 -25.60 7.22
N ALA A 386 20.35 -26.46 6.33
CA ALA A 386 18.94 -26.86 6.32
C ALA A 386 18.53 -27.52 7.65
N THR A 387 19.40 -28.34 8.23
CA THR A 387 19.18 -28.99 9.54
C THR A 387 19.07 -27.97 10.67
N VAL A 388 19.90 -26.93 10.66
CA VAL A 388 19.84 -25.83 11.64
C VAL A 388 18.47 -25.16 11.59
N PHE A 389 18.00 -24.76 10.41
CA PHE A 389 16.70 -24.13 10.26
C PHE A 389 15.55 -25.08 10.64
N ALA A 390 15.61 -26.35 10.20
CA ALA A 390 14.56 -27.34 10.45
C ALA A 390 14.32 -27.62 11.94
N LYS A 391 15.40 -27.58 12.76
CA LYS A 391 15.33 -27.79 14.21
C LYS A 391 14.77 -26.58 14.97
N ASN A 392 14.66 -25.42 14.32
CA ASN A 392 14.29 -24.18 14.98
C ASN A 392 12.97 -23.60 14.44
N PRO A 393 11.81 -24.02 14.97
CA PRO A 393 10.51 -23.53 14.49
C PRO A 393 10.30 -22.03 14.71
N ALA A 394 11.12 -21.36 15.55
CA ALA A 394 11.11 -19.91 15.70
C ALA A 394 11.65 -19.17 14.46
N ALA A 395 12.28 -19.86 13.51
CA ALA A 395 12.73 -19.28 12.25
C ALA A 395 11.57 -18.82 11.33
N GLY A 396 10.32 -19.19 11.65
CA GLY A 396 9.13 -18.67 11.00
C GLY A 396 9.06 -19.05 9.51
N ARG A 397 8.79 -18.06 8.66
CA ARG A 397 8.75 -18.24 7.20
C ARG A 397 10.17 -18.21 6.63
N LEU A 398 10.55 -19.28 5.93
CA LEU A 398 11.80 -19.37 5.18
C LEU A 398 11.52 -19.18 3.69
N GLN A 399 11.90 -18.02 3.17
CA GLN A 399 11.84 -17.67 1.77
C GLN A 399 13.22 -17.94 1.14
N LEU A 400 13.25 -18.77 0.10
CA LEU A 400 14.46 -19.12 -0.62
C LEU A 400 14.42 -18.53 -2.03
N GLY A 401 15.43 -17.73 -2.37
CA GLY A 401 15.54 -16.94 -3.60
C GLY A 401 16.28 -17.67 -4.72
N VAL A 402 17.24 -16.98 -5.33
CA VAL A 402 18.04 -17.46 -6.46
C VAL A 402 18.90 -18.68 -6.10
N GLY A 403 19.28 -19.47 -7.12
CA GLY A 403 20.11 -20.66 -7.00
C GLY A 403 19.31 -21.97 -7.05
N SER A 404 19.99 -23.08 -6.81
CA SER A 404 19.40 -24.42 -6.72
C SER A 404 19.50 -24.95 -5.29
N ILE A 405 18.53 -25.79 -4.91
CA ILE A 405 18.54 -26.54 -3.65
C ILE A 405 18.71 -28.03 -3.96
N SER A 406 19.55 -28.71 -3.18
CA SER A 406 19.73 -30.15 -3.32
C SER A 406 18.55 -30.93 -2.73
N ASP A 407 18.33 -32.15 -3.22
CA ASP A 407 17.25 -33.02 -2.75
C ASP A 407 17.33 -33.32 -1.24
N PRO A 408 18.51 -33.61 -0.63
CA PRO A 408 18.61 -33.80 0.81
C PRO A 408 18.22 -32.56 1.62
N SER A 409 18.69 -31.37 1.23
CA SER A 409 18.33 -30.11 1.90
C SER A 409 16.84 -29.83 1.81
N LEU A 410 16.25 -30.00 0.61
CA LEU A 410 14.82 -29.81 0.42
C LEU A 410 14.02 -30.78 1.29
N LYS A 411 14.42 -32.05 1.36
CA LYS A 411 13.77 -33.07 2.19
C LYS A 411 13.75 -32.69 3.67
N ILE A 412 14.88 -32.23 4.21
CA ILE A 412 14.99 -31.78 5.59
C ILE A 412 14.02 -30.62 5.86
N LEU A 413 14.00 -29.61 4.99
CA LEU A 413 13.13 -28.46 5.15
C LEU A 413 11.65 -28.87 5.06
N VAL A 414 11.27 -29.71 4.10
CA VAL A 414 9.88 -30.16 3.91
C VAL A 414 9.37 -30.96 5.11
N GLN A 415 10.22 -31.74 5.78
CA GLN A 415 9.86 -32.48 6.99
C GLN A 415 9.81 -31.62 8.25
N SER A 416 10.31 -30.38 8.20
CA SER A 416 10.29 -29.45 9.34
C SER A 416 8.92 -28.79 9.57
N GLN A 417 8.79 -28.05 10.67
CA GLN A 417 7.63 -27.21 10.98
C GLN A 417 7.70 -25.81 10.35
N LEU A 418 8.62 -25.56 9.42
CA LEU A 418 8.76 -24.25 8.75
C LEU A 418 7.80 -24.11 7.56
N SER A 419 7.31 -22.89 7.35
CA SER A 419 6.65 -22.50 6.10
C SER A 419 7.74 -22.09 5.10
N ILE A 420 7.74 -22.71 3.92
CA ILE A 420 8.80 -22.55 2.91
C ILE A 420 8.22 -21.87 1.68
N ILE A 421 8.92 -20.85 1.17
CA ILE A 421 8.60 -20.22 -0.10
C ILE A 421 9.81 -20.35 -1.02
N LEU A 422 9.69 -21.09 -2.12
CA LEU A 422 10.75 -21.17 -3.13
C LEU A 422 10.42 -20.15 -4.22
N GLN A 423 11.03 -18.96 -4.15
CA GLN A 423 10.65 -17.80 -4.95
C GLN A 423 10.96 -17.96 -6.44
N GLU A 424 12.11 -18.54 -6.77
CA GLU A 424 12.65 -18.59 -8.13
C GLU A 424 12.53 -19.96 -8.81
N VAL A 425 11.80 -20.90 -8.20
CA VAL A 425 11.64 -22.25 -8.76
C VAL A 425 10.57 -22.24 -9.86
N GLU A 426 11.01 -22.41 -11.10
CA GLU A 426 10.14 -22.48 -12.28
C GLU A 426 9.66 -23.91 -12.60
N SER A 427 10.43 -24.93 -12.20
CA SER A 427 10.15 -26.36 -12.41
C SER A 427 10.81 -27.22 -11.33
N LEU A 428 10.32 -28.45 -11.13
CA LEU A 428 10.84 -29.40 -10.14
C LEU A 428 11.27 -30.72 -10.81
N SER A 429 12.29 -31.37 -10.26
CA SER A 429 12.65 -32.74 -10.67
C SER A 429 11.69 -33.77 -10.06
N ASP A 430 11.65 -34.99 -10.61
CA ASP A 430 10.83 -36.09 -10.06
C ASP A 430 11.14 -36.39 -8.59
N ALA A 431 12.43 -36.35 -8.23
CA ALA A 431 12.87 -36.54 -6.84
C ALA A 431 12.33 -35.43 -5.92
N GLN A 432 12.36 -34.18 -6.37
CA GLN A 432 11.80 -33.06 -5.61
C GLN A 432 10.28 -33.16 -5.49
N VAL A 433 9.57 -33.60 -6.55
CA VAL A 433 8.13 -33.86 -6.49
C VAL A 433 7.80 -34.92 -5.45
N GLN A 434 8.57 -36.02 -5.39
CA GLN A 434 8.40 -37.05 -4.35
C GLN A 434 8.66 -36.53 -2.94
N ILE A 435 9.63 -35.63 -2.78
CA ILE A 435 9.87 -34.96 -1.51
C ILE A 435 8.64 -34.12 -1.10
N LEU A 436 8.11 -33.30 -2.01
CA LEU A 436 6.95 -32.44 -1.74
C LEU A 436 5.66 -33.23 -1.48
N ALA A 437 5.51 -34.40 -2.08
CA ALA A 437 4.37 -35.29 -1.82
C ALA A 437 4.23 -35.66 -0.33
N ASN A 438 5.35 -35.69 0.41
CA ASN A 438 5.40 -36.00 1.83
C ASN A 438 5.30 -34.76 2.73
N ALA A 439 5.05 -33.58 2.16
CA ALA A 439 4.86 -32.36 2.93
C ALA A 439 3.61 -32.43 3.83
N ALA A 440 3.70 -31.82 5.01
CA ALA A 440 2.52 -31.54 5.83
C ALA A 440 1.58 -30.55 5.12
N ASP A 441 0.28 -30.67 5.34
CA ASP A 441 -0.74 -29.79 4.75
C ASP A 441 -0.58 -28.33 5.20
N SER A 442 -0.19 -28.15 6.46
CA SER A 442 -0.01 -26.84 7.07
C SER A 442 0.94 -26.94 8.25
N VAL A 443 1.52 -25.81 8.63
CA VAL A 443 2.43 -25.69 9.77
C VAL A 443 1.89 -24.65 10.77
N PRO A 444 2.34 -24.65 12.03
CA PRO A 444 1.95 -23.62 13.00
C PRO A 444 2.30 -22.20 12.52
N GLY A 445 1.33 -21.28 12.65
CA GLY A 445 1.40 -19.89 12.16
C GLY A 445 1.51 -18.82 13.23
N GLY A 446 1.81 -19.20 14.48
CA GLY A 446 1.77 -18.31 15.65
C GLY A 446 0.34 -18.10 16.18
N PRO A 447 -0.01 -16.91 16.71
CA PRO A 447 -1.30 -16.67 17.37
C PRO A 447 -2.53 -16.67 16.42
N PHE A 448 -2.31 -16.76 15.10
CA PHE A 448 -3.36 -16.70 14.08
C PHE A 448 -3.74 -18.06 13.47
N GLY A 449 -3.26 -19.18 14.03
CA GLY A 449 -3.61 -20.54 13.58
C GLY A 449 -2.50 -21.21 12.77
N THR A 450 -2.80 -21.70 11.57
CA THR A 450 -1.85 -22.43 10.71
C THR A 450 -1.46 -21.61 9.47
N GLN A 451 -0.32 -21.95 8.87
CA GLN A 451 0.19 -21.41 7.60
C GLN A 451 0.37 -22.54 6.59
N THR A 452 0.35 -22.20 5.29
CA THR A 452 0.68 -23.14 4.22
C THR A 452 2.13 -23.59 4.33
N LYS A 453 2.36 -24.88 4.13
CA LYS A 453 3.69 -25.48 4.26
C LYS A 453 4.62 -25.04 3.14
N ILE A 454 4.13 -24.98 1.90
CA ILE A 454 4.93 -24.59 0.75
C ILE A 454 4.22 -23.53 -0.10
N SER A 455 5.01 -22.68 -0.75
CA SER A 455 4.55 -21.76 -1.78
C SER A 455 5.58 -21.72 -2.91
N LEU A 456 5.10 -21.86 -4.15
CA LEU A 456 5.92 -21.85 -5.37
C LEU A 456 5.42 -20.76 -6.33
N PRO A 457 5.68 -19.48 -6.02
CA PRO A 457 5.07 -18.36 -6.75
C PRO A 457 5.52 -18.22 -8.22
N LYS A 458 6.65 -18.81 -8.63
CA LYS A 458 7.13 -18.79 -10.04
C LYS A 458 7.06 -20.13 -10.76
N LEU A 459 6.46 -21.17 -10.17
CA LEU A 459 6.32 -22.48 -10.82
C LEU A 459 5.51 -22.33 -12.11
N LYS A 460 6.08 -22.64 -13.27
CA LYS A 460 5.44 -22.39 -14.57
C LYS A 460 4.46 -23.49 -14.98
N THR A 461 4.82 -24.75 -14.76
CA THR A 461 4.06 -25.92 -15.23
C THR A 461 3.56 -26.79 -14.09
N LEU A 462 2.37 -27.36 -14.26
CA LEU A 462 1.82 -28.39 -13.42
C LEU A 462 1.49 -29.62 -14.29
N ASP A 463 2.50 -30.46 -14.50
CA ASP A 463 2.47 -31.63 -15.38
C ASP A 463 2.43 -32.97 -14.63
N SER A 464 2.82 -32.98 -13.35
CA SER A 464 2.80 -34.17 -12.50
C SER A 464 1.51 -34.29 -11.66
N PRO A 465 0.79 -35.43 -11.75
CA PRO A 465 -0.32 -35.77 -10.85
C PRO A 465 0.03 -35.64 -9.37
N LEU A 466 1.23 -36.10 -9.01
CA LEU A 466 1.71 -36.12 -7.64
C LEU A 466 1.96 -34.70 -7.12
N LEU A 467 2.59 -33.85 -7.94
CA LEU A 467 2.82 -32.45 -7.59
C LEU A 467 1.50 -31.70 -7.42
N ALA A 468 0.53 -31.92 -8.31
CA ALA A 468 -0.77 -31.26 -8.29
C ALA A 468 -1.53 -31.53 -6.99
N THR A 469 -1.64 -32.81 -6.62
CA THR A 469 -2.31 -33.23 -5.39
C THR A 469 -1.57 -32.79 -4.13
N ALA A 470 -0.23 -32.78 -4.15
CA ALA A 470 0.57 -32.25 -3.05
C ALA A 470 0.31 -30.76 -2.84
N LEU A 471 0.42 -29.93 -3.89
CA LEU A 471 0.23 -28.49 -3.79
C LEU A 471 -1.20 -28.10 -3.40
N LEU A 472 -2.22 -28.81 -3.87
CA LEU A 472 -3.61 -28.57 -3.44
C LEU A 472 -3.77 -28.70 -1.92
N ARG A 473 -3.00 -29.59 -1.30
CA ARG A 473 -3.05 -29.91 0.12
C ARG A 473 -2.19 -28.98 0.97
N CYS A 474 -1.00 -28.60 0.48
CA CYS A 474 0.04 -27.93 1.26
C CYS A 474 0.37 -26.48 0.85
N SER A 475 -0.23 -25.99 -0.24
CA SER A 475 -0.18 -24.60 -0.71
C SER A 475 -1.54 -23.90 -0.57
N SER A 476 -1.56 -22.58 -0.77
CA SER A 476 -2.79 -21.77 -0.81
C SER A 476 -3.33 -21.56 -2.23
N ASP A 477 -2.45 -21.65 -3.23
CA ASP A 477 -2.76 -21.45 -4.65
C ASP A 477 -1.71 -22.12 -5.54
N PHE A 478 -1.96 -22.07 -6.84
CA PHE A 478 -1.04 -22.42 -7.92
C PHE A 478 -0.43 -21.15 -8.53
N GLY A 479 0.15 -20.30 -7.68
CA GLY A 479 0.59 -18.92 -7.99
C GLY A 479 1.12 -18.68 -9.41
N GLY A 480 2.31 -19.19 -9.72
CA GLY A 480 3.00 -18.94 -11.00
C GLY A 480 2.54 -19.80 -12.18
N VAL A 481 1.61 -20.73 -11.96
CA VAL A 481 1.33 -21.79 -12.94
C VAL A 481 0.59 -21.19 -14.14
N THR A 482 1.23 -21.33 -15.31
CA THR A 482 0.73 -20.86 -16.62
C THR A 482 0.26 -22.00 -17.51
N ARG A 483 0.60 -23.26 -17.19
CA ARG A 483 0.19 -24.46 -17.94
C ARG A 483 -0.06 -25.65 -17.02
N ILE A 484 -1.13 -26.39 -17.28
CA ILE A 484 -1.52 -27.62 -16.55
C ILE A 484 -1.76 -28.78 -17.53
N SER A 485 -1.27 -29.98 -17.19
CA SER A 485 -1.49 -31.21 -17.97
C SER A 485 -2.86 -31.85 -17.68
N ARG A 486 -3.29 -32.77 -18.54
CA ARG A 486 -4.54 -33.52 -18.34
C ARG A 486 -4.45 -34.44 -17.13
N GLU A 487 -3.30 -35.07 -16.95
CA GLU A 487 -3.01 -36.01 -15.87
C GLU A 487 -3.03 -35.29 -14.52
N ALA A 488 -2.43 -34.10 -14.44
CA ALA A 488 -2.48 -33.25 -13.26
C ALA A 488 -3.91 -32.78 -12.95
N ALA A 489 -4.68 -32.37 -13.96
CA ALA A 489 -6.07 -31.98 -13.81
C ALA A 489 -6.97 -33.12 -13.30
N ALA A 490 -6.82 -34.32 -13.87
CA ALA A 490 -7.53 -35.52 -13.42
C ALA A 490 -7.18 -35.88 -11.96
N ALA A 491 -5.91 -35.71 -11.58
CA ALA A 491 -5.47 -35.95 -10.20
C ALA A 491 -6.09 -34.96 -9.21
N LEU A 492 -6.12 -33.66 -9.53
CA LEU A 492 -6.79 -32.63 -8.69
C LEU A 492 -8.27 -32.93 -8.50
N ALA A 493 -8.94 -33.35 -9.56
CA ALA A 493 -10.33 -33.75 -9.52
C ALA A 493 -10.59 -34.97 -8.62
N SER A 494 -9.60 -35.86 -8.47
CA SER A 494 -9.73 -37.10 -7.70
C SER A 494 -9.44 -36.95 -6.20
N VAL A 495 -8.93 -35.80 -5.73
CA VAL A 495 -8.57 -35.61 -4.30
C VAL A 495 -9.83 -35.55 -3.42
N PRO A 496 -10.03 -36.42 -2.42
CA PRO A 496 -11.20 -36.33 -1.55
C PRO A 496 -11.22 -35.03 -0.73
N ASN A 497 -12.41 -34.56 -0.35
CA ASN A 497 -12.53 -33.47 0.63
C ASN A 497 -11.95 -33.91 1.97
N LYS A 498 -11.35 -32.98 2.74
CA LYS A 498 -10.83 -33.32 4.07
C LYS A 498 -11.98 -33.61 5.03
N GLU A 499 -11.80 -34.61 5.88
CA GLU A 499 -12.70 -34.93 6.97
C GLU A 499 -12.03 -34.60 8.31
N MET A 500 -12.75 -33.90 9.17
CA MET A 500 -12.32 -33.62 10.54
C MET A 500 -13.13 -34.49 11.50
N VAL A 501 -12.46 -35.43 12.15
CA VAL A 501 -13.06 -36.30 13.16
C VAL A 501 -12.86 -35.67 14.52
N TYR A 502 -13.95 -35.31 15.19
CA TYR A 502 -13.91 -34.78 16.55
C TYR A 502 -13.69 -35.90 17.58
N PRO A 503 -13.17 -35.59 18.79
CA PRO A 503 -12.94 -36.60 19.85
C PRO A 503 -14.17 -37.41 20.25
N ASN A 504 -15.38 -36.92 19.96
CA ASN A 504 -16.65 -37.61 20.18
C ASN A 504 -17.06 -38.56 19.02
N GLY A 505 -16.18 -38.77 18.04
CA GLY A 505 -16.43 -39.62 16.86
C GLY A 505 -17.24 -38.96 15.75
N THR A 506 -17.67 -37.70 15.90
CA THR A 506 -18.39 -37.00 14.82
C THR A 506 -17.44 -36.59 13.71
N VAL A 507 -17.82 -36.86 12.46
CA VAL A 507 -17.03 -36.48 11.28
C VAL A 507 -17.66 -35.24 10.64
N ARG A 508 -16.88 -34.18 10.50
CA ARG A 508 -17.26 -32.99 9.72
C ARG A 508 -16.41 -32.92 8.47
N VAL A 509 -17.05 -33.06 7.31
CA VAL A 509 -16.42 -32.76 6.02
C VAL A 509 -16.09 -31.27 6.00
N LEU A 510 -14.81 -30.94 5.86
CA LEU A 510 -14.36 -29.56 5.70
C LEU A 510 -14.85 -29.02 4.34
N PRO A 511 -14.97 -27.69 4.19
CA PRO A 511 -15.32 -27.10 2.90
C PRO A 511 -14.41 -27.63 1.79
N PRO A 512 -14.94 -27.77 0.54
CA PRO A 512 -14.12 -28.17 -0.58
C PRO A 512 -12.90 -27.26 -0.74
N TYR A 513 -11.83 -27.79 -1.33
CA TYR A 513 -10.67 -26.96 -1.67
C TYR A 513 -11.05 -25.80 -2.59
N SER A 514 -10.22 -24.76 -2.60
CA SER A 514 -10.30 -23.67 -3.56
C SER A 514 -9.37 -23.97 -4.74
N LEU A 515 -9.85 -23.74 -5.96
CA LEU A 515 -9.07 -23.88 -7.18
C LEU A 515 -8.60 -22.48 -7.63
N SER A 516 -7.34 -22.14 -7.36
CA SER A 516 -6.81 -20.79 -7.63
C SER A 516 -5.55 -20.82 -8.48
N PHE A 517 -5.66 -20.35 -9.73
CA PHE A 517 -4.54 -20.15 -10.65
C PHE A 517 -4.48 -18.67 -11.08
N PRO A 518 -3.75 -17.82 -10.34
CA PRO A 518 -3.73 -16.39 -10.63
C PRO A 518 -2.96 -16.03 -11.91
N SER A 519 -2.09 -16.92 -12.42
CA SER A 519 -1.27 -16.68 -13.63
C SER A 519 -1.67 -17.52 -14.84
N LEU A 520 -2.72 -18.34 -14.76
CA LEU A 520 -3.14 -19.21 -15.86
C LEU A 520 -3.92 -18.40 -16.92
N GLU A 521 -3.31 -18.19 -18.08
CA GLU A 521 -3.91 -17.40 -19.16
C GLU A 521 -4.81 -18.23 -20.10
N GLU A 522 -4.56 -19.54 -20.20
CA GLU A 522 -5.30 -20.46 -21.06
C GLU A 522 -5.68 -21.75 -20.32
N LEU A 523 -6.89 -22.24 -20.57
CA LEU A 523 -7.36 -23.51 -20.05
C LEU A 523 -8.09 -24.30 -21.15
N PRO A 524 -7.47 -25.37 -21.70
CA PRO A 524 -8.11 -26.20 -22.72
C PRO A 524 -9.44 -26.80 -22.24
N PRO A 525 -10.47 -26.91 -23.09
CA PRO A 525 -11.79 -27.43 -22.70
C PRO A 525 -11.75 -28.83 -22.09
N GLU A 526 -10.92 -29.73 -22.62
CA GLU A 526 -10.77 -31.09 -22.08
C GLU A 526 -10.19 -31.08 -20.66
N THR A 527 -9.16 -30.27 -20.43
CA THR A 527 -8.55 -30.09 -19.10
C THR A 527 -9.53 -29.45 -18.11
N ALA A 528 -10.31 -28.46 -18.57
CA ALA A 528 -11.38 -27.88 -17.77
C ALA A 528 -12.45 -28.92 -17.43
N GLY A 529 -12.86 -29.74 -18.39
CA GLY A 529 -13.83 -30.82 -18.19
C GLY A 529 -13.41 -31.77 -17.06
N LEU A 530 -12.12 -32.13 -17.00
CA LEU A 530 -11.56 -32.94 -15.91
C LEU A 530 -11.65 -32.24 -14.56
N LEU A 531 -11.23 -30.97 -14.47
CA LEU A 531 -11.27 -30.18 -13.22
C LEU A 531 -12.69 -29.96 -12.68
N MET A 532 -13.68 -29.89 -13.57
CA MET A 532 -15.08 -29.57 -13.24
C MET A 532 -15.95 -30.81 -13.03
N THR A 533 -15.35 -31.96 -12.69
CA THR A 533 -16.06 -33.19 -12.30
C THR A 533 -16.52 -33.18 -10.83
N ARG A 534 -16.16 -32.15 -10.06
CA ARG A 534 -16.48 -31.98 -8.64
C ARG A 534 -16.73 -30.52 -8.26
N PRO A 535 -17.39 -30.24 -7.13
CA PRO A 535 -17.54 -28.88 -6.61
C PRO A 535 -16.26 -28.34 -5.97
N TRP A 536 -16.07 -27.02 -6.07
CA TRP A 536 -14.98 -26.23 -5.49
C TRP A 536 -15.53 -25.09 -4.62
N SER A 537 -14.88 -24.78 -3.49
CA SER A 537 -15.33 -23.68 -2.63
C SER A 537 -15.19 -22.32 -3.28
N ALA A 538 -14.18 -22.17 -4.13
CA ALA A 538 -14.01 -21.08 -5.06
C ALA A 538 -13.21 -21.54 -6.30
N ILE A 539 -13.48 -20.92 -7.45
CA ILE A 539 -12.66 -21.01 -8.65
C ILE A 539 -12.14 -19.61 -8.96
N SER A 540 -10.82 -19.44 -8.96
CA SER A 540 -10.17 -18.15 -9.18
C SER A 540 -9.15 -18.24 -10.30
N LEU A 541 -9.52 -17.70 -11.47
CA LEU A 541 -8.73 -17.69 -12.70
C LEU A 541 -8.68 -16.25 -13.26
N PRO A 542 -8.12 -15.28 -12.51
CA PRO A 542 -8.13 -13.88 -12.91
C PRO A 542 -7.30 -13.61 -14.18
N ALA A 543 -6.33 -14.45 -14.56
CA ALA A 543 -5.57 -14.28 -15.80
C ALA A 543 -6.26 -14.90 -17.04
N LEU A 544 -7.30 -15.73 -16.85
CA LEU A 544 -7.99 -16.42 -17.94
C LEU A 544 -8.92 -15.45 -18.69
N LYS A 545 -8.51 -15.04 -19.89
CA LYS A 545 -9.21 -14.02 -20.69
C LYS A 545 -10.31 -14.60 -21.58
N ASN A 546 -10.10 -15.82 -22.07
CA ASN A 546 -10.97 -16.48 -23.03
C ASN A 546 -11.47 -17.80 -22.44
N VAL A 547 -12.77 -18.06 -22.59
CA VAL A 547 -13.39 -19.30 -22.15
C VAL A 547 -14.49 -19.69 -23.13
N SER A 548 -14.59 -20.97 -23.46
CA SER A 548 -15.70 -21.47 -24.26
C SER A 548 -17.00 -21.44 -23.44
N LEU A 549 -18.15 -21.37 -24.12
CA LEU A 549 -19.45 -21.39 -23.44
C LEU A 549 -19.64 -22.65 -22.59
N GLU A 550 -19.26 -23.82 -23.12
CA GLU A 550 -19.38 -25.10 -22.43
C GLU A 550 -18.47 -25.18 -21.21
N THR A 551 -17.21 -24.72 -21.35
CA THR A 551 -16.27 -24.65 -20.24
C THR A 551 -16.78 -23.74 -19.13
N LEU A 552 -17.33 -22.56 -19.49
CA LEU A 552 -17.91 -21.64 -18.51
C LEU A 552 -19.12 -22.26 -17.79
N ARG A 553 -20.04 -22.90 -18.53
CA ARG A 553 -21.18 -23.63 -17.93
C ARG A 553 -20.73 -24.70 -16.94
N SER A 554 -19.69 -25.43 -17.28
CA SER A 554 -19.12 -26.44 -16.39
C SER A 554 -18.54 -25.79 -15.12
N MET A 555 -17.80 -24.68 -15.24
CA MET A 555 -17.25 -23.95 -14.09
C MET A 555 -18.31 -23.40 -13.14
N VAL A 556 -19.31 -22.70 -13.67
CA VAL A 556 -20.33 -22.01 -12.85
C VAL A 556 -21.17 -23.03 -12.06
N ARG A 557 -21.41 -24.22 -12.59
CA ARG A 557 -22.14 -25.29 -11.88
C ARG A 557 -21.37 -25.86 -10.69
N GLN A 558 -20.05 -25.74 -10.67
CA GLN A 558 -19.20 -26.33 -9.63
C GLN A 558 -18.83 -25.37 -8.50
N THR A 559 -19.18 -24.09 -8.58
CA THR A 559 -18.85 -23.14 -7.51
C THR A 559 -19.85 -22.00 -7.38
N SER A 560 -19.98 -21.49 -6.16
CA SER A 560 -20.69 -20.24 -5.86
C SER A 560 -19.74 -19.04 -5.76
N ASN A 561 -18.42 -19.24 -5.82
CA ASN A 561 -17.44 -18.15 -5.79
C ASN A 561 -16.52 -18.23 -7.00
N LEU A 562 -16.75 -17.36 -7.98
CA LEU A 562 -16.07 -17.38 -9.26
C LEU A 562 -15.36 -16.06 -9.53
N THR A 563 -14.06 -16.15 -9.86
CA THR A 563 -13.27 -15.02 -10.37
C THR A 563 -12.72 -15.38 -11.74
N LEU A 564 -13.05 -14.58 -12.77
CA LEU A 564 -12.61 -14.79 -14.15
C LEU A 564 -12.04 -13.53 -14.77
N GLY A 565 -10.98 -13.69 -15.55
CA GLY A 565 -10.24 -12.60 -16.17
C GLY A 565 -10.82 -12.00 -17.45
N LEU A 566 -12.12 -12.12 -17.67
CA LEU A 566 -12.75 -11.70 -18.92
C LEU A 566 -12.64 -10.19 -19.13
N THR A 567 -12.14 -9.76 -20.28
CA THR A 567 -12.08 -8.35 -20.66
C THR A 567 -13.37 -7.86 -21.33
N THR A 568 -14.06 -8.77 -22.02
CA THR A 568 -15.31 -8.54 -22.73
C THR A 568 -16.32 -9.61 -22.34
N LEU A 569 -17.58 -9.26 -22.15
CA LEU A 569 -18.63 -10.26 -21.89
C LEU A 569 -19.66 -10.28 -23.04
N PRO A 570 -19.57 -11.24 -23.98
CA PRO A 570 -20.56 -11.39 -25.03
C PRO A 570 -21.90 -11.97 -24.48
N PRO A 571 -23.04 -11.64 -25.11
CA PRO A 571 -24.37 -12.16 -24.74
C PRO A 571 -24.45 -13.67 -24.49
N GLY A 572 -23.78 -14.47 -25.33
CA GLY A 572 -23.76 -15.93 -25.20
C GLY A 572 -23.17 -16.39 -23.86
N LEU A 573 -22.03 -15.81 -23.46
CA LEU A 573 -21.37 -16.14 -22.17
C LEU A 573 -22.14 -15.57 -20.97
N ALA A 574 -22.79 -14.41 -21.10
CA ALA A 574 -23.57 -13.80 -20.02
C ALA A 574 -24.68 -14.74 -19.51
N SER A 575 -25.33 -15.47 -20.43
CA SER A 575 -26.43 -16.40 -20.10
C SER A 575 -25.98 -17.59 -19.25
N ALA A 576 -24.73 -18.04 -19.42
CA ALA A 576 -24.19 -19.21 -18.72
C ALA A 576 -24.17 -19.02 -17.20
N PHE A 577 -23.97 -17.80 -16.71
CA PHE A 577 -23.97 -17.49 -15.28
C PHE A 577 -25.31 -17.79 -14.59
N GLY A 578 -26.41 -17.95 -15.33
CA GLY A 578 -27.69 -18.41 -14.78
C GLY A 578 -27.65 -19.84 -14.23
N GLU A 579 -26.66 -20.64 -14.64
CA GLU A 579 -26.41 -22.00 -14.15
C GLU A 579 -25.48 -22.03 -12.93
N MET A 580 -25.03 -20.86 -12.46
CA MET A 580 -24.07 -20.74 -11.35
C MET A 580 -24.63 -21.31 -10.05
N ALA A 581 -23.86 -22.15 -9.37
CA ALA A 581 -24.24 -22.67 -8.07
C ALA A 581 -24.43 -21.52 -7.06
N SER A 582 -25.38 -21.69 -6.16
CA SER A 582 -25.72 -20.69 -5.14
C SER A 582 -25.47 -21.27 -3.76
N ASN A 583 -25.03 -20.43 -2.83
CA ASN A 583 -25.09 -20.74 -1.40
C ASN A 583 -26.19 -19.89 -0.74
N GLU A 584 -26.69 -20.35 0.40
CA GLU A 584 -27.65 -19.59 1.22
C GLU A 584 -26.96 -18.92 2.43
N GLY A 585 -25.63 -19.04 2.55
CA GLY A 585 -24.78 -18.38 3.55
C GLY A 585 -24.16 -17.07 3.03
N ASP A 586 -23.60 -16.25 3.93
CA ASP A 586 -22.85 -15.01 3.62
C ASP A 586 -23.56 -14.00 2.69
N LEU A 587 -24.70 -13.47 3.12
CA LEU A 587 -25.45 -12.46 2.35
C LEU A 587 -25.85 -12.96 0.95
N GLY A 588 -26.11 -14.27 0.81
CA GLY A 588 -26.77 -14.93 -0.32
C GLY A 588 -25.96 -15.05 -1.62
N GLY A 589 -26.13 -16.19 -2.31
CA GLY A 589 -25.77 -16.35 -3.73
C GLY A 589 -24.30 -16.59 -4.07
N GLY A 590 -23.36 -16.33 -3.15
CA GLY A 590 -21.92 -16.41 -3.40
C GLY A 590 -21.33 -15.15 -4.06
N THR A 591 -20.25 -15.26 -4.82
CA THR A 591 -19.53 -14.12 -5.43
C THR A 591 -19.19 -14.35 -6.90
N LEU A 592 -19.45 -13.36 -7.75
CA LEU A 592 -18.97 -13.31 -9.13
C LEU A 592 -18.09 -12.08 -9.31
N THR A 593 -16.81 -12.30 -9.62
CA THR A 593 -15.81 -11.24 -9.76
C THR A 593 -15.22 -11.24 -11.16
N LEU A 594 -15.35 -10.11 -11.85
CA LEU A 594 -14.81 -9.87 -13.19
C LEU A 594 -13.85 -8.65 -13.12
N PRO A 595 -12.62 -8.84 -12.61
CA PRO A 595 -11.73 -7.74 -12.25
C PRO A 595 -11.23 -6.94 -13.45
N TYR A 596 -11.29 -7.53 -14.66
CA TYR A 596 -10.75 -6.98 -15.89
C TYR A 596 -11.79 -6.56 -16.92
N LEU A 597 -13.08 -6.63 -16.57
CA LEU A 597 -14.16 -6.38 -17.52
C LEU A 597 -14.19 -4.89 -17.91
N THR A 598 -13.78 -4.58 -19.13
CA THR A 598 -13.78 -3.23 -19.69
C THR A 598 -14.90 -3.00 -20.70
N GLU A 599 -15.44 -4.07 -21.29
CA GLU A 599 -16.50 -3.97 -22.29
C GLU A 599 -17.68 -4.84 -21.89
N LEU A 600 -18.79 -4.17 -21.61
CA LEU A 600 -20.07 -4.80 -21.30
C LEU A 600 -21.16 -4.04 -22.05
N SER A 601 -21.72 -4.66 -23.09
CA SER A 601 -22.84 -4.05 -23.83
C SER A 601 -24.12 -4.08 -22.99
N PRO A 602 -25.08 -3.16 -23.21
CA PRO A 602 -26.38 -3.20 -22.54
C PRO A 602 -27.12 -4.54 -22.74
N ASP A 603 -27.03 -5.15 -23.93
CA ASP A 603 -27.64 -6.45 -24.19
C ASP A 603 -27.03 -7.58 -23.37
N ALA A 604 -25.70 -7.62 -23.25
CA ALA A 604 -25.02 -8.59 -22.41
C ALA A 604 -25.31 -8.35 -20.93
N ALA A 605 -25.38 -7.10 -20.48
CA ALA A 605 -25.76 -6.75 -19.12
C ALA A 605 -27.19 -7.17 -18.80
N ARG A 606 -28.15 -6.94 -19.71
CA ARG A 606 -29.54 -7.39 -19.57
C ARG A 606 -29.59 -8.90 -19.35
N ILE A 607 -28.93 -9.67 -20.21
CA ILE A 607 -28.89 -11.14 -20.10
C ILE A 607 -28.25 -11.55 -18.79
N LEU A 608 -27.09 -10.99 -18.43
CA LEU A 608 -26.39 -11.29 -17.17
C LEU A 608 -27.29 -11.05 -15.96
N VAL A 609 -27.92 -9.88 -15.89
CA VAL A 609 -28.78 -9.46 -14.78
C VAL A 609 -30.00 -10.38 -14.68
N THR A 610 -30.67 -10.66 -15.80
CA THR A 610 -31.81 -11.60 -15.83
C THR A 610 -31.38 -12.99 -15.37
N SER A 611 -30.23 -13.48 -15.81
CA SER A 611 -29.70 -14.79 -15.43
C SER A 611 -29.33 -14.87 -13.94
N LEU A 612 -28.81 -13.80 -13.34
CA LEU A 612 -28.34 -13.80 -11.95
C LEU A 612 -29.43 -13.47 -10.92
N ASN A 613 -30.50 -12.78 -11.32
CA ASN A 613 -31.63 -12.46 -10.44
C ASN A 613 -32.45 -13.72 -10.10
N ARG A 614 -32.01 -14.45 -9.08
CA ARG A 614 -32.58 -15.74 -8.68
C ARG A 614 -32.86 -15.80 -7.18
N GLY A 615 -33.82 -16.63 -6.80
CA GLY A 615 -34.20 -16.85 -5.41
C GLY A 615 -35.42 -16.04 -4.98
N THR A 616 -35.61 -15.94 -3.67
CA THR A 616 -36.73 -15.22 -3.05
C THR A 616 -36.25 -13.93 -2.41
N GLU A 617 -37.14 -12.95 -2.34
CA GLU A 617 -36.86 -11.67 -1.70
C GLU A 617 -36.55 -11.84 -0.22
N VAL A 618 -35.53 -11.12 0.27
CA VAL A 618 -35.13 -11.15 1.67
C VAL A 618 -35.53 -9.85 2.37
N PRO A 619 -36.51 -9.87 3.28
CA PRO A 619 -37.02 -8.65 3.91
C PRO A 619 -35.98 -7.87 4.74
N THR A 620 -35.00 -8.55 5.32
CA THR A 620 -34.08 -7.94 6.32
C THR A 620 -32.98 -7.07 5.74
N TRP A 621 -32.54 -7.30 4.50
CA TRP A 621 -31.50 -6.49 3.85
C TRP A 621 -31.85 -6.09 2.41
N GLY A 622 -32.97 -6.59 1.86
CA GLY A 622 -33.41 -6.33 0.49
C GLY A 622 -32.66 -7.17 -0.54
N GLY A 623 -33.30 -7.39 -1.70
CA GLY A 623 -32.73 -8.21 -2.78
C GLY A 623 -33.06 -9.71 -2.68
N LEU A 624 -32.38 -10.53 -3.49
CA LEU A 624 -32.67 -11.96 -3.62
C LEU A 624 -31.60 -12.84 -2.95
N ASN A 625 -32.02 -13.85 -2.18
CA ASN A 625 -31.11 -14.73 -1.42
C ASN A 625 -30.20 -15.65 -2.26
N LYS A 626 -30.45 -15.79 -3.57
CA LYS A 626 -29.64 -16.61 -4.49
C LYS A 626 -28.97 -15.79 -5.59
N ALA A 627 -29.05 -14.47 -5.52
CA ALA A 627 -28.31 -13.58 -6.40
C ALA A 627 -26.90 -13.34 -5.82
N PRO A 628 -25.82 -13.65 -6.55
CA PRO A 628 -24.46 -13.49 -6.04
C PRO A 628 -24.10 -12.02 -5.79
N GLN A 629 -23.07 -11.77 -5.00
CA GLN A 629 -22.44 -10.46 -4.98
C GLN A 629 -21.66 -10.27 -6.29
N LEU A 630 -22.01 -9.24 -7.05
CA LEU A 630 -21.45 -8.96 -8.37
C LEU A 630 -20.40 -7.85 -8.29
N PHE A 631 -19.16 -8.20 -8.64
CA PHE A 631 -18.02 -7.27 -8.66
C PHE A 631 -17.54 -7.09 -10.11
N LEU A 632 -17.70 -5.88 -10.63
CA LEU A 632 -17.30 -5.48 -11.98
C LEU A 632 -16.13 -4.50 -11.90
N GLY A 633 -15.06 -4.78 -12.66
CA GLY A 633 -13.84 -3.99 -12.64
C GLY A 633 -12.98 -4.29 -11.41
N GLY A 634 -11.87 -3.56 -11.25
CA GLY A 634 -10.67 -3.95 -10.47
C GLY A 634 -10.79 -4.25 -8.98
N ARG A 635 -11.97 -4.47 -8.43
CA ARG A 635 -12.15 -4.95 -7.08
C ARG A 635 -12.18 -6.46 -7.03
N ILE A 636 -11.30 -7.05 -6.23
CA ILE A 636 -11.40 -8.45 -5.82
C ILE A 636 -11.76 -8.49 -4.33
N PRO A 637 -12.82 -9.20 -3.92
CA PRO A 637 -13.20 -9.30 -2.51
C PRO A 637 -12.03 -9.73 -1.61
N GLY A 638 -11.86 -9.05 -0.47
CA GLY A 638 -10.78 -9.34 0.48
C GLY A 638 -9.37 -8.94 0.03
N ARG A 639 -9.23 -8.29 -1.14
CA ARG A 639 -7.97 -7.72 -1.65
C ARG A 639 -8.12 -6.22 -1.87
N LEU A 640 -6.99 -5.52 -2.06
CA LEU A 640 -6.97 -4.11 -2.40
C LEU A 640 -7.86 -3.82 -3.61
N SER A 641 -8.64 -2.74 -3.55
CA SER A 641 -9.41 -2.22 -4.68
C SER A 641 -8.42 -1.74 -5.73
N LEU A 642 -8.33 -2.42 -6.86
CA LEU A 642 -7.36 -2.14 -7.92
C LEU A 642 -7.99 -1.23 -8.97
N LYS A 643 -7.14 -0.50 -9.69
CA LYS A 643 -7.51 -0.01 -11.01
C LYS A 643 -7.53 -1.20 -11.97
N GLY A 644 -8.67 -1.84 -12.09
CA GLY A 644 -9.05 -2.55 -13.30
C GLY A 644 -9.79 -1.55 -14.18
N GLY A 645 -9.66 -1.66 -15.50
CA GLY A 645 -10.57 -0.92 -16.36
C GLY A 645 -12.00 -1.36 -16.01
N SER A 646 -12.89 -0.40 -15.76
CA SER A 646 -14.32 -0.68 -15.62
C SER A 646 -14.99 -0.55 -16.99
N PRO A 647 -16.17 -1.14 -17.19
CA PRO A 647 -17.00 -0.76 -18.32
C PRO A 647 -17.32 0.74 -18.23
N GLN A 648 -17.37 1.41 -19.38
CA GLN A 648 -17.91 2.77 -19.43
C GLN A 648 -19.39 2.71 -19.09
N LEU A 649 -19.78 3.32 -17.98
CA LEU A 649 -21.14 3.26 -17.48
C LEU A 649 -22.04 4.24 -18.25
N THR A 650 -22.43 3.87 -19.46
CA THR A 650 -23.41 4.62 -20.26
C THR A 650 -24.81 4.54 -19.64
N PRO A 651 -25.74 5.48 -19.94
CA PRO A 651 -27.08 5.47 -19.34
C PRO A 651 -27.85 4.17 -19.59
N LYS A 652 -27.76 3.62 -20.82
CA LYS A 652 -28.39 2.34 -21.17
C LYS A 652 -27.78 1.17 -20.40
N LEU A 653 -26.46 1.16 -20.22
CA LEU A 653 -25.81 0.10 -19.43
C LEU A 653 -26.20 0.21 -17.95
N ALA A 654 -26.23 1.42 -17.40
CA ALA A 654 -26.67 1.68 -16.04
C ALA A 654 -28.11 1.23 -15.79
N GLU A 655 -29.01 1.49 -16.74
CA GLU A 655 -30.41 1.05 -16.66
C GLU A 655 -30.54 -0.48 -16.57
N GLU A 656 -29.76 -1.22 -17.38
CA GLU A 656 -29.77 -2.68 -17.32
C GLU A 656 -29.18 -3.21 -16.01
N LEU A 657 -28.07 -2.64 -15.54
CA LEU A 657 -27.46 -3.01 -14.26
C LEU A 657 -28.36 -2.66 -13.06
N ALA A 658 -29.16 -1.60 -13.15
CA ALA A 658 -30.11 -1.20 -12.11
C ALA A 658 -31.21 -2.26 -11.88
N LYS A 659 -31.49 -3.10 -12.88
CA LYS A 659 -32.46 -4.20 -12.72
C LYS A 659 -31.92 -5.32 -11.80
N TYR A 660 -30.64 -5.30 -11.45
CA TYR A 660 -30.05 -6.29 -10.57
C TYR A 660 -30.61 -6.23 -9.15
N ARG A 661 -30.76 -7.40 -8.52
CA ARG A 661 -31.36 -7.56 -7.19
C ARG A 661 -30.42 -8.20 -6.17
N GLY A 662 -29.13 -8.38 -6.49
CA GLY A 662 -28.06 -8.71 -5.54
C GLY A 662 -27.16 -7.50 -5.27
N ARG A 663 -26.14 -7.63 -4.40
CA ARG A 663 -25.14 -6.55 -4.19
C ARG A 663 -24.36 -6.29 -5.48
N LEU A 664 -24.21 -5.02 -5.84
CA LEU A 664 -23.47 -4.60 -7.03
C LEU A 664 -22.31 -3.70 -6.63
N SER A 665 -21.11 -4.02 -7.09
CA SER A 665 -19.92 -3.18 -7.01
C SER A 665 -19.38 -2.91 -8.40
N ILE A 666 -19.27 -1.63 -8.75
CA ILE A 666 -18.62 -1.18 -10.00
C ILE A 666 -17.39 -0.37 -9.61
N ALA A 667 -16.22 -0.95 -9.84
CA ALA A 667 -14.93 -0.37 -9.46
C ALA A 667 -14.13 0.04 -10.70
N GLY A 668 -13.40 1.15 -10.60
CA GLY A 668 -12.55 1.67 -11.67
C GLY A 668 -13.21 2.71 -12.57
N LEU A 669 -14.37 3.26 -12.16
CA LEU A 669 -15.11 4.28 -12.92
C LEU A 669 -14.25 5.50 -13.21
N GLN A 670 -13.99 5.77 -14.50
CA GLN A 670 -13.28 6.98 -14.94
C GLN A 670 -14.21 8.18 -15.08
N GLU A 671 -15.46 7.95 -15.49
CA GLU A 671 -16.50 8.97 -15.63
C GLU A 671 -17.85 8.46 -15.12
N LEU A 672 -18.69 9.38 -14.63
CA LEU A 672 -20.07 9.10 -14.22
C LEU A 672 -20.98 10.31 -14.53
N SER A 673 -21.75 10.21 -15.62
CA SER A 673 -22.67 11.27 -16.03
C SER A 673 -23.94 11.32 -15.17
N PRO A 674 -24.63 12.47 -15.12
CA PRO A 674 -25.92 12.59 -14.42
C PRO A 674 -26.98 11.62 -14.95
N GLN A 675 -27.02 11.37 -16.27
CA GLN A 675 -27.97 10.45 -16.88
C GLN A 675 -27.70 9.00 -16.48
N SER A 676 -26.43 8.60 -16.38
CA SER A 676 -26.08 7.26 -15.88
C SER A 676 -26.37 7.11 -14.39
N ALA A 677 -26.17 8.16 -13.58
CA ALA A 677 -26.54 8.16 -12.18
C ALA A 677 -28.07 8.06 -11.97
N ASP A 678 -28.86 8.78 -12.77
CA ASP A 678 -30.32 8.70 -12.76
C ASP A 678 -30.82 7.31 -13.15
N ALA A 679 -30.21 6.71 -14.17
CA ALA A 679 -30.51 5.35 -14.60
C ALA A 679 -30.23 4.27 -13.53
N LEU A 680 -29.39 4.55 -12.52
CA LEU A 680 -29.15 3.66 -11.37
C LEU A 680 -30.19 3.82 -10.25
N VAL A 681 -30.95 4.91 -10.20
CA VAL A 681 -31.93 5.18 -9.13
C VAL A 681 -32.96 4.05 -8.96
N PRO A 682 -33.47 3.39 -10.02
CA PRO A 682 -34.40 2.27 -9.90
C PRO A 682 -33.82 1.00 -9.27
N TYR A 683 -32.51 0.94 -8.99
CA TYR A 683 -31.86 -0.22 -8.40
C TYR A 683 -32.49 -0.61 -7.06
N ARG A 684 -32.77 -1.90 -6.88
CA ARG A 684 -33.43 -2.46 -5.68
C ARG A 684 -32.60 -3.51 -4.97
N GLY A 685 -31.32 -3.63 -5.30
CA GLY A 685 -30.41 -4.47 -4.52
C GLY A 685 -30.07 -3.85 -3.16
N PRO A 686 -29.53 -4.66 -2.24
CA PRO A 686 -29.25 -4.25 -0.86
C PRO A 686 -28.21 -3.13 -0.74
N ARG A 687 -27.26 -3.10 -1.69
CA ARG A 687 -26.08 -2.21 -1.64
C ARG A 687 -25.49 -2.00 -3.03
N LEU A 688 -25.35 -0.74 -3.40
CA LEU A 688 -24.63 -0.29 -4.59
C LEU A 688 -23.31 0.34 -4.16
N GLU A 689 -22.21 -0.17 -4.67
CA GLU A 689 -20.87 0.35 -4.43
C GLU A 689 -20.28 0.88 -5.74
N LEU A 690 -19.96 2.17 -5.77
CA LEU A 690 -19.35 2.83 -6.91
C LEU A 690 -17.98 3.37 -6.47
N SER A 691 -16.92 2.96 -7.16
CA SER A 691 -15.58 3.45 -6.86
C SER A 691 -14.76 3.72 -8.12
N GLY A 692 -13.87 4.69 -8.01
CA GLY A 692 -12.96 5.10 -9.08
C GLY A 692 -12.76 6.61 -9.08
N PRO A 693 -11.87 7.15 -9.93
CA PRO A 693 -11.65 8.59 -10.05
C PRO A 693 -12.93 9.40 -10.27
N ALA A 694 -13.92 8.86 -11.00
CA ALA A 694 -15.22 9.52 -11.24
C ALA A 694 -15.99 9.84 -9.95
N THR A 695 -15.70 9.12 -8.87
CA THR A 695 -16.44 9.20 -7.62
C THR A 695 -15.69 9.96 -6.53
N ASP A 696 -14.48 10.48 -6.80
CA ASP A 696 -13.73 11.27 -5.82
C ASP A 696 -14.45 12.60 -5.51
N LYS A 697 -14.98 13.24 -6.55
CA LYS A 697 -15.84 14.42 -6.47
C LYS A 697 -16.91 14.33 -7.57
N LEU A 698 -18.17 14.31 -7.16
CA LEU A 698 -19.30 14.26 -8.07
C LEU A 698 -19.68 15.68 -8.53
N SER A 699 -20.22 15.81 -9.74
CA SER A 699 -20.90 17.04 -10.13
C SER A 699 -22.18 17.21 -9.28
N PRO A 700 -22.66 18.46 -9.05
CA PRO A 700 -23.89 18.70 -8.30
C PRO A 700 -25.10 17.93 -8.86
N GLU A 701 -25.21 17.85 -10.19
CA GLU A 701 -26.27 17.12 -10.88
C GLU A 701 -26.17 15.60 -10.63
N THR A 702 -24.99 15.00 -10.83
CA THR A 702 -24.78 13.57 -10.58
C THR A 702 -25.05 13.21 -9.12
N ALA A 703 -24.60 14.04 -8.17
CA ALA A 703 -24.84 13.85 -6.75
C ALA A 703 -26.34 13.93 -6.40
N ALA A 704 -27.08 14.88 -6.99
CA ALA A 704 -28.52 15.03 -6.80
C ALA A 704 -29.30 13.83 -7.34
N GLN A 705 -28.87 13.22 -8.45
CA GLN A 705 -29.51 12.00 -8.96
C GLN A 705 -29.26 10.81 -8.03
N LEU A 706 -27.99 10.57 -7.64
CA LEU A 706 -27.66 9.47 -6.72
C LEU A 706 -28.29 9.62 -5.34
N ALA A 707 -28.56 10.85 -4.89
CA ALA A 707 -29.28 11.11 -3.64
C ALA A 707 -30.70 10.54 -3.62
N LYS A 708 -31.34 10.34 -4.79
CA LYS A 708 -32.68 9.77 -4.90
C LYS A 708 -32.70 8.24 -4.76
N PHE A 709 -31.54 7.59 -4.81
CA PHE A 709 -31.44 6.15 -4.70
C PHE A 709 -32.04 5.67 -3.36
N PRO A 710 -32.91 4.64 -3.32
CA PRO A 710 -33.60 4.24 -2.09
C PRO A 710 -32.74 3.39 -1.14
N GLY A 711 -31.77 2.62 -1.64
CA GLY A 711 -30.99 1.67 -0.86
C GLY A 711 -29.70 2.24 -0.26
N THR A 712 -28.80 1.35 0.18
CA THR A 712 -27.46 1.70 0.68
C THR A 712 -26.50 2.03 -0.48
N LEU A 713 -25.88 3.21 -0.44
CA LEU A 713 -24.99 3.71 -1.49
C LEU A 713 -23.61 3.92 -0.89
N ASP A 714 -22.64 3.14 -1.35
CA ASP A 714 -21.26 3.18 -0.88
C ASP A 714 -20.39 3.87 -1.93
N ILE A 715 -19.91 5.06 -1.60
CA ILE A 715 -19.01 5.86 -2.44
C ILE A 715 -17.88 6.41 -1.59
N PRO A 716 -16.60 6.10 -1.89
CA PRO A 716 -15.46 6.66 -1.18
C PRO A 716 -15.16 8.10 -1.67
N LEU A 717 -16.08 9.04 -1.39
CA LEU A 717 -15.91 10.45 -1.77
C LEU A 717 -14.70 11.08 -1.06
N ILE A 718 -14.04 11.99 -1.77
CA ILE A 718 -13.04 12.92 -1.23
C ILE A 718 -13.72 14.25 -0.86
N VAL A 719 -14.70 14.70 -1.66
CA VAL A 719 -15.40 15.98 -1.46
C VAL A 719 -16.91 15.76 -1.33
N LEU A 720 -17.52 16.34 -0.28
CA LEU A 720 -18.97 16.36 -0.05
C LEU A 720 -19.52 17.79 -0.04
N ASP A 721 -19.97 18.26 -1.20
CA ASP A 721 -20.56 19.58 -1.44
C ASP A 721 -22.04 19.56 -1.87
N SER A 722 -22.65 18.36 -1.95
CA SER A 722 -24.07 18.19 -2.29
C SER A 722 -24.95 17.96 -1.05
N VAL A 723 -25.87 18.89 -0.78
CA VAL A 723 -26.83 18.79 0.34
C VAL A 723 -27.77 17.58 0.22
N PRO A 724 -28.37 17.28 -0.96
CA PRO A 724 -29.19 16.07 -1.12
C PRO A 724 -28.41 14.78 -0.82
N LEU A 725 -27.16 14.68 -1.29
CA LEU A 725 -26.36 13.49 -1.08
C LEU A 725 -25.93 13.35 0.39
N ALA A 726 -25.58 14.46 1.05
CA ALA A 726 -25.32 14.50 2.48
C ALA A 726 -26.54 14.05 3.30
N ALA A 727 -27.75 14.48 2.93
CA ALA A 727 -29.01 14.04 3.54
C ALA A 727 -29.21 12.53 3.42
N LYS A 728 -28.95 11.99 2.22
CA LYS A 728 -29.02 10.54 1.98
C LYS A 728 -28.04 9.78 2.87
N PHE A 729 -26.77 10.18 2.91
CA PHE A 729 -25.76 9.50 3.73
C PHE A 729 -26.08 9.59 5.21
N ALA A 730 -26.60 10.72 5.70
CA ALA A 730 -27.03 10.88 7.09
C ALA A 730 -28.11 9.86 7.54
N GLN A 731 -28.89 9.32 6.60
CA GLN A 731 -29.96 8.35 6.88
C GLN A 731 -29.50 6.89 6.78
N GLN A 732 -28.33 6.62 6.21
CA GLN A 732 -27.81 5.26 6.00
C GLN A 732 -27.00 4.78 7.21
N SER A 733 -26.74 3.48 7.30
CA SER A 733 -25.87 2.87 8.32
C SER A 733 -24.45 2.58 7.81
N SER A 734 -24.11 3.04 6.61
CA SER A 734 -22.86 2.69 5.92
C SER A 734 -21.68 3.59 6.28
N ARG A 735 -20.47 3.03 6.19
CA ARG A 735 -19.18 3.64 6.60
C ARG A 735 -18.41 4.22 5.42
N THR A 736 -18.87 5.32 4.84
CA THR A 736 -18.20 5.98 3.70
C THR A 736 -17.45 7.26 4.08
N THR A 737 -17.33 7.56 5.37
CA THR A 737 -16.92 8.89 5.85
C THR A 737 -15.41 9.08 5.91
N ASP A 738 -14.64 8.00 6.01
CA ASP A 738 -13.21 8.09 6.28
C ASP A 738 -12.40 8.70 5.14
N SER A 739 -12.86 8.61 3.88
CA SER A 739 -12.14 9.17 2.72
C SER A 739 -12.40 10.67 2.52
N LEU A 740 -13.37 11.26 3.23
CA LEU A 740 -13.76 12.65 3.06
C LEU A 740 -12.67 13.60 3.55
N GLU A 741 -12.18 14.43 2.64
CA GLU A 741 -11.21 15.48 2.92
C GLU A 741 -11.85 16.86 3.07
N VAL A 742 -12.96 17.09 2.37
CA VAL A 742 -13.65 18.38 2.37
C VAL A 742 -15.16 18.16 2.49
N ILE A 743 -15.78 18.90 3.41
CA ILE A 743 -17.23 19.00 3.55
C ILE A 743 -17.59 20.48 3.46
N SER A 744 -18.46 20.84 2.53
CA SER A 744 -18.87 22.25 2.33
C SER A 744 -19.67 22.78 3.54
N ALA A 745 -19.64 24.09 3.76
CA ALA A 745 -20.40 24.71 4.85
C ALA A 745 -21.92 24.44 4.76
N GLU A 746 -22.47 24.37 3.54
CA GLU A 746 -23.89 24.13 3.28
C GLU A 746 -24.32 22.69 3.59
N THR A 747 -23.42 21.71 3.44
CA THR A 747 -23.72 20.29 3.69
C THR A 747 -23.63 19.89 5.16
N ILE A 748 -22.82 20.59 5.95
CA ILE A 748 -22.57 20.28 7.37
C ILE A 748 -23.86 20.15 8.20
N PRO A 749 -24.81 21.12 8.19
CA PRO A 749 -25.99 21.06 9.05
C PRO A 749 -26.88 19.83 8.85
N VAL A 750 -26.81 19.25 7.64
CA VAL A 750 -27.55 18.05 7.28
C VAL A 750 -26.74 16.80 7.62
N TYR A 751 -25.46 16.78 7.25
CA TYR A 751 -24.61 15.61 7.40
C TYR A 751 -24.35 15.20 8.85
N VAL A 752 -24.23 16.18 9.76
CA VAL A 752 -24.00 15.91 11.20
C VAL A 752 -25.15 15.14 11.87
N LYS A 753 -26.32 15.05 11.23
CA LYS A 753 -27.47 14.25 11.70
C LYS A 753 -27.28 12.75 11.50
N TYR A 754 -26.15 12.32 10.93
CA TYR A 754 -25.80 10.91 10.80
C TYR A 754 -25.73 10.22 12.17
N ASN A 755 -26.52 9.15 12.33
CA ASN A 755 -26.69 8.42 13.59
C ASN A 755 -25.69 7.28 13.79
N GLY A 756 -24.82 7.01 12.81
CA GLY A 756 -23.76 6.01 12.94
C GLY A 756 -22.47 6.58 13.53
N PHE A 757 -21.46 5.72 13.62
CA PHE A 757 -20.10 6.09 14.02
C PHE A 757 -19.50 7.12 13.06
N PHE A 758 -19.13 8.29 13.57
CA PHE A 758 -18.76 9.44 12.76
C PHE A 758 -17.26 9.76 12.87
N THR A 759 -16.48 9.26 11.90
CA THR A 759 -15.05 9.55 11.77
C THR A 759 -14.73 10.27 10.48
N LEU A 760 -13.86 11.27 10.56
CA LEU A 760 -13.40 12.05 9.41
C LEU A 760 -11.88 12.17 9.41
N ARG A 761 -11.19 11.02 9.39
CA ARG A 761 -9.72 10.97 9.54
C ARG A 761 -8.99 11.75 8.43
N GLN A 762 -9.57 11.83 7.24
CA GLN A 762 -8.99 12.55 6.10
C GLN A 762 -9.39 14.03 6.03
N LEU A 763 -10.23 14.53 6.96
CA LEU A 763 -10.68 15.93 6.94
C LEU A 763 -9.51 16.90 6.97
N SER A 764 -9.44 17.77 5.96
CA SER A 764 -8.35 18.73 5.78
C SER A 764 -8.66 20.11 6.38
N VAL A 765 -9.94 20.48 6.47
CA VAL A 765 -10.41 21.79 6.94
C VAL A 765 -11.51 21.60 7.97
N LEU A 766 -11.34 22.18 9.16
CA LEU A 766 -12.36 22.23 10.20
C LEU A 766 -12.70 23.68 10.57
N ASN A 767 -13.60 24.27 9.78
CA ASN A 767 -14.05 25.66 9.94
C ASN A 767 -15.44 25.79 10.59
N SER A 768 -16.09 24.68 10.92
CA SER A 768 -17.43 24.69 11.51
C SER A 768 -17.42 24.18 12.95
N PRO A 769 -17.87 25.00 13.92
CA PRO A 769 -18.04 24.54 15.30
C PRO A 769 -19.11 23.46 15.42
N THR A 770 -20.13 23.46 14.54
CA THR A 770 -21.16 22.41 14.49
C THR A 770 -20.58 21.06 14.11
N LEU A 771 -19.68 21.02 13.12
CA LEU A 771 -19.00 19.78 12.74
C LEU A 771 -18.07 19.29 13.85
N ALA A 772 -17.33 20.21 14.48
CA ALA A 772 -16.49 19.89 15.64
C ALA A 772 -17.32 19.30 16.79
N ALA A 773 -18.49 19.87 17.09
CA ALA A 773 -19.40 19.39 18.12
C ALA A 773 -19.90 17.96 17.83
N ARG A 774 -20.13 17.62 16.56
CA ARG A 774 -20.51 16.26 16.18
C ARG A 774 -19.35 15.27 16.32
N LEU A 775 -18.12 15.67 15.98
CA LEU A 775 -16.93 14.82 16.08
C LEU A 775 -16.60 14.45 17.53
N ILE A 776 -16.84 15.36 18.50
CA ILE A 776 -16.52 15.07 19.90
C ILE A 776 -17.48 14.07 20.57
N GLN A 777 -18.64 13.79 19.96
CA GLN A 777 -19.61 12.81 20.46
C GLN A 777 -19.11 11.36 20.32
N ASP A 778 -18.24 11.09 19.35
CA ASP A 778 -17.65 9.77 19.10
C ASP A 778 -16.20 9.71 19.60
N SER A 779 -15.81 8.61 20.24
CA SER A 779 -14.50 8.48 20.90
C SER A 779 -13.30 8.64 19.97
N SER A 780 -13.47 8.26 18.70
CA SER A 780 -12.46 8.31 17.65
C SER A 780 -12.55 9.57 16.77
N GLY A 781 -13.64 10.35 16.88
CA GLY A 781 -13.92 11.50 16.00
C GLY A 781 -12.92 12.65 16.17
N GLN A 782 -12.15 12.64 17.26
CA GLN A 782 -11.13 13.65 17.57
C GLN A 782 -9.73 13.26 17.06
N THR A 783 -9.63 12.17 16.28
CA THR A 783 -8.40 11.79 15.56
C THR A 783 -8.45 12.28 14.11
N LEU A 784 -7.84 13.45 13.87
CA LEU A 784 -7.87 14.18 12.60
C LEU A 784 -6.45 14.31 12.02
N PRO A 785 -5.81 13.21 11.59
CA PRO A 785 -4.41 13.19 11.15
C PRO A 785 -4.13 14.01 9.89
N SER A 786 -5.16 14.28 9.07
CA SER A 786 -5.02 15.05 7.82
C SER A 786 -5.40 16.52 7.96
N LEU A 787 -5.77 16.97 9.17
CA LEU A 787 -6.24 18.33 9.41
C LEU A 787 -5.12 19.34 9.16
N ARG A 788 -5.39 20.31 8.27
CA ARG A 788 -4.44 21.38 7.91
C ARG A 788 -4.83 22.72 8.48
N THR A 789 -6.13 23.00 8.55
CA THR A 789 -6.65 24.28 9.03
C THR A 789 -7.82 24.06 9.97
N ILE A 790 -7.88 24.89 11.01
CA ILE A 790 -8.96 24.90 11.99
C ILE A 790 -9.23 26.35 12.40
N THR A 791 -10.50 26.68 12.60
CA THR A 791 -10.89 28.01 13.12
C THR A 791 -10.82 28.04 14.66
N PRO A 792 -10.63 29.21 15.29
CA PRO A 792 -10.62 29.33 16.74
C PRO A 792 -11.88 28.75 17.41
N ALA A 793 -13.06 29.02 16.83
CA ALA A 793 -14.33 28.52 17.35
C ALA A 793 -14.43 26.99 17.30
N ALA A 794 -13.99 26.36 16.21
CA ALA A 794 -13.98 24.90 16.11
C ALA A 794 -12.93 24.26 17.03
N ALA A 795 -11.77 24.90 17.19
CA ALA A 795 -10.71 24.47 18.11
C ALA A 795 -11.18 24.47 19.56
N GLU A 796 -11.94 25.49 19.98
CA GLU A 796 -12.51 25.59 21.32
C GLU A 796 -13.50 24.44 21.60
N VAL A 797 -14.36 24.12 20.62
CA VAL A 797 -15.28 22.98 20.74
C VAL A 797 -14.52 21.65 20.84
N LEU A 798 -13.51 21.41 19.99
CA LEU A 798 -12.70 20.20 20.08
C LEU A 798 -11.98 20.09 21.44
N ALA A 799 -11.42 21.18 21.94
CA ALA A 799 -10.70 21.21 23.21
C ALA A 799 -11.61 20.88 24.41
N SER A 800 -12.92 21.13 24.29
CA SER A 800 -13.94 20.79 25.31
C SER A 800 -14.39 19.33 25.27
N GLY A 801 -13.96 18.56 24.26
CA GLY A 801 -14.36 17.18 24.06
C GLY A 801 -13.88 16.23 25.18
N PRO A 802 -14.43 15.00 25.22
CA PRO A 802 -14.08 14.01 26.24
C PRO A 802 -12.78 13.23 25.99
N ASN A 803 -12.13 13.37 24.82
CA ASN A 803 -10.89 12.64 24.46
C ASN A 803 -9.77 13.60 24.08
N ALA A 804 -8.50 13.18 24.19
CA ALA A 804 -7.39 14.03 23.77
C ALA A 804 -7.41 14.17 22.23
N PRO A 805 -7.59 15.38 21.66
CA PRO A 805 -7.59 15.54 20.21
C PRO A 805 -6.21 15.25 19.63
N TYR A 806 -6.18 14.50 18.53
CA TYR A 806 -5.01 14.31 17.69
C TYR A 806 -5.20 15.12 16.42
N LEU A 807 -4.40 16.17 16.21
CA LEU A 807 -4.55 17.06 15.06
C LEU A 807 -3.33 16.99 14.15
N GLY A 808 -3.59 16.84 12.85
CA GLY A 808 -2.59 16.75 11.79
C GLY A 808 -1.90 18.05 11.41
N LEU A 809 -2.07 19.13 12.19
CA LEU A 809 -1.60 20.47 11.85
C LEU A 809 -0.07 20.46 11.67
N THR A 810 0.39 20.81 10.47
CA THR A 810 1.83 20.99 10.19
C THR A 810 2.29 22.42 10.45
N VAL A 811 1.37 23.38 10.37
CA VAL A 811 1.60 24.80 10.63
C VAL A 811 0.57 25.29 11.64
N LEU A 812 1.01 26.05 12.64
CA LEU A 812 0.15 26.78 13.57
C LEU A 812 0.61 28.23 13.65
N ASP A 813 -0.06 29.10 12.90
CA ASP A 813 0.29 30.52 12.78
C ASP A 813 -0.73 31.48 13.41
N ASP A 814 -1.94 31.00 13.73
CA ASP A 814 -2.98 31.75 14.44
C ASP A 814 -2.87 31.57 15.97
N PRO A 815 -2.52 32.64 16.72
CA PRO A 815 -2.46 32.60 18.18
C PRO A 815 -3.81 32.33 18.85
N ALA A 816 -4.93 32.68 18.24
CA ALA A 816 -6.27 32.44 18.79
C ALA A 816 -6.61 30.94 18.77
N VAL A 817 -6.22 30.22 17.70
CA VAL A 817 -6.32 28.76 17.65
C VAL A 817 -5.45 28.12 18.74
N ALA A 818 -4.20 28.57 18.88
CA ALA A 818 -3.31 28.05 19.92
C ALA A 818 -3.92 28.22 21.33
N ARG A 819 -4.41 29.43 21.66
CA ARG A 819 -5.10 29.73 22.93
C ARG A 819 -6.38 28.93 23.15
N ALA A 820 -7.12 28.60 22.09
CA ALA A 820 -8.30 27.74 22.21
C ALA A 820 -7.91 26.31 22.60
N LEU A 821 -6.87 25.75 21.97
CA LEU A 821 -6.39 24.39 22.24
C LEU A 821 -5.83 24.22 23.65
N THR A 822 -5.19 25.25 24.23
CA THR A 822 -4.64 25.18 25.61
C THR A 822 -5.73 24.97 26.67
N LYS A 823 -6.99 25.31 26.37
CA LYS A 823 -8.12 25.14 27.30
C LYS A 823 -8.51 23.68 27.53
N SER A 824 -7.96 22.73 26.75
CA SER A 824 -8.25 21.30 26.93
C SER A 824 -7.75 20.78 28.27
N ARG A 825 -8.63 20.08 29.00
CA ARG A 825 -8.32 19.47 30.32
C ARG A 825 -7.59 18.14 30.22
N ILE A 826 -7.75 17.44 29.10
CA ILE A 826 -7.22 16.10 28.82
C ILE A 826 -6.01 16.14 27.87
N GLY A 827 -5.75 17.32 27.30
CA GLY A 827 -4.61 17.62 26.47
C GLY A 827 -4.88 17.46 24.98
N VAL A 828 -4.00 18.04 24.16
CA VAL A 828 -4.05 18.03 22.69
C VAL A 828 -2.71 17.53 22.16
N SER A 829 -2.75 16.69 21.13
CA SER A 829 -1.56 16.19 20.44
C SER A 829 -1.43 16.84 19.06
N LEU A 830 -0.29 17.49 18.82
CA LEU A 830 0.10 18.12 17.55
C LEU A 830 1.40 17.48 17.01
N PRO A 831 1.42 16.16 16.75
CA PRO A 831 2.67 15.43 16.50
C PRO A 831 3.32 15.79 15.16
N ARG A 832 2.57 16.42 14.25
CA ARG A 832 3.03 16.82 12.92
C ARG A 832 3.44 18.28 12.83
N LEU A 833 3.37 19.04 13.94
CA LEU A 833 3.68 20.46 13.94
C LEU A 833 5.15 20.69 13.57
N ARG A 834 5.37 21.45 12.49
CA ARG A 834 6.69 21.73 11.92
C ARG A 834 7.02 23.22 11.88
N ALA A 835 6.02 24.09 11.84
CA ALA A 835 6.22 25.53 11.84
C ALA A 835 5.19 26.28 12.70
N ALA A 836 5.62 27.36 13.35
CA ALA A 836 4.77 28.23 14.14
C ALA A 836 5.31 29.67 14.19
N THR A 837 4.44 30.64 14.46
CA THR A 837 4.86 32.03 14.70
C THR A 837 5.52 32.17 16.08
N PRO A 838 6.35 33.21 16.32
CA PRO A 838 6.97 33.44 17.62
C PRO A 838 5.96 33.50 18.77
N GLU A 839 4.81 34.15 18.56
CA GLU A 839 3.74 34.23 19.56
C GLU A 839 3.14 32.85 19.86
N VAL A 840 2.87 32.04 18.84
CA VAL A 840 2.39 30.67 19.03
C VAL A 840 3.42 29.83 19.77
N ILE A 841 4.71 29.93 19.46
CA ILE A 841 5.77 29.21 20.18
C ILE A 841 5.80 29.60 21.66
N ALA A 842 5.61 30.88 21.98
CA ALA A 842 5.51 31.34 23.38
C ALA A 842 4.31 30.70 24.09
N ILE A 843 3.13 30.70 23.46
CA ILE A 843 1.92 30.05 24.00
C ILE A 843 2.16 28.55 24.23
N LEU A 844 2.72 27.85 23.24
CA LEU A 844 2.98 26.41 23.31
C LEU A 844 4.01 26.05 24.39
N ARG A 845 4.99 26.94 24.66
CA ARG A 845 6.00 26.72 25.70
C ARG A 845 5.41 26.74 27.11
N GLU A 846 4.35 27.51 27.33
CA GLU A 846 3.63 27.58 28.61
C GLU A 846 2.54 26.50 28.73
N ALA A 847 2.08 25.97 27.60
CA ALA A 847 0.98 25.02 27.52
C ALA A 847 1.37 23.59 27.94
N LYS A 848 1.16 23.25 29.21
CA LYS A 848 1.34 21.86 29.72
C LYS A 848 0.36 20.84 29.12
N SER A 849 -0.76 21.31 28.57
CA SER A 849 -1.80 20.47 27.97
C SER A 849 -1.52 20.12 26.51
N ILE A 850 -0.51 20.69 25.84
CA ILE A 850 -0.25 20.44 24.43
C ILE A 850 1.04 19.63 24.25
N THR A 851 0.95 18.50 23.55
CA THR A 851 2.10 17.71 23.14
C THR A 851 2.51 18.10 21.72
N THR A 852 3.76 18.50 21.54
CA THR A 852 4.36 18.84 20.23
C THR A 852 5.69 18.12 20.06
N PRO A 853 6.25 18.09 18.83
CA PRO A 853 7.69 17.92 18.65
C PRO A 853 8.49 18.97 19.45
N PRO A 854 9.79 18.73 19.71
CA PRO A 854 10.62 19.69 20.44
C PRO A 854 10.51 21.09 19.80
N LEU A 855 10.15 22.10 20.59
CA LEU A 855 9.89 23.45 20.06
C LEU A 855 11.12 24.03 19.35
N ASP A 856 12.32 23.66 19.79
CA ASP A 856 13.58 24.10 19.17
C ASP A 856 13.82 23.45 17.79
N SER A 857 13.06 22.41 17.44
CA SER A 857 13.04 21.79 16.11
C SER A 857 11.96 22.36 15.19
N ILE A 858 11.07 23.22 15.71
CA ILE A 858 10.00 23.86 14.94
C ILE A 858 10.57 25.08 14.22
N TYR A 859 10.28 25.17 12.93
CA TYR A 859 10.64 26.32 12.12
C TYR A 859 9.86 27.57 12.57
N VAL A 860 10.59 28.64 12.92
CA VAL A 860 9.99 29.91 13.34
C VAL A 860 9.58 30.70 12.10
N LEU A 861 8.28 30.91 11.93
CA LEU A 861 7.76 31.72 10.83
C LEU A 861 8.12 33.20 11.06
N SER A 862 8.90 33.80 10.16
CA SER A 862 9.21 35.23 10.24
C SER A 862 7.97 36.08 9.91
N LEU A 863 7.72 37.13 10.68
CA LEU A 863 6.60 38.07 10.51
C LEU A 863 6.71 38.97 9.26
N ALA A 864 7.82 38.90 8.51
CA ALA A 864 8.07 39.76 7.36
C ALA A 864 7.26 39.30 6.14
N GLY A 865 6.06 39.87 6.00
CA GLY A 865 5.12 39.63 4.91
C GLY A 865 3.68 40.03 5.22
N VAL A 866 3.38 40.31 6.49
CA VAL A 866 2.11 40.93 6.90
C VAL A 866 2.25 42.44 6.71
N ILE A 867 1.79 42.95 5.57
CA ILE A 867 1.18 44.27 5.29
C ILE A 867 1.26 44.46 3.76
N GLN A 868 0.20 44.04 3.07
CA GLN A 868 -0.40 44.70 1.89
C GLN A 868 -1.43 43.73 1.28
N ASN A 869 -2.57 43.61 1.96
CA ASN A 869 -3.89 43.40 1.34
C ASN A 869 -4.94 43.33 2.46
N THR A 870 -5.06 44.42 3.20
CA THR A 870 -6.32 44.78 3.83
C THR A 870 -6.95 45.84 2.95
N ASP A 871 -7.71 45.41 1.94
CA ASP A 871 -8.83 46.21 1.48
C ASP A 871 -10.11 45.52 1.92
N VAL A 872 -10.61 46.00 3.05
CA VAL A 872 -11.96 45.76 3.53
C VAL A 872 -12.88 46.54 2.60
N LYS A 873 -13.50 45.85 1.63
CA LYS A 873 -14.91 46.06 1.24
C LYS A 873 -15.36 45.08 0.16
N THR A 874 -16.57 44.58 0.38
CA THR A 874 -17.43 43.75 -0.48
C THR A 874 -17.09 42.25 -0.53
N GLY A 875 -17.93 41.48 0.16
CA GLY A 875 -17.97 40.03 0.08
C GLY A 875 -18.55 39.60 -1.26
N THR A 876 -17.71 38.98 -2.08
CA THR A 876 -18.08 38.04 -3.14
C THR A 876 -16.82 37.27 -3.51
N THR A 877 -16.66 36.04 -3.00
CA THR A 877 -15.59 35.15 -3.48
C THR A 877 -16.09 34.43 -4.72
N THR A 878 -15.83 35.01 -5.89
CA THR A 878 -15.90 34.28 -7.16
C THR A 878 -14.79 33.23 -7.17
N ILE A 879 -15.18 31.96 -7.07
CA ILE A 879 -14.33 30.83 -7.43
C ILE A 879 -14.12 30.92 -8.95
N ARG A 880 -12.90 31.25 -9.40
CA ARG A 880 -12.52 31.06 -10.80
C ARG A 880 -12.01 29.64 -11.01
N PRO A 881 -12.54 28.90 -12.01
CA PRO A 881 -12.05 27.59 -12.42
C PRO A 881 -10.94 27.71 -13.47
N GLY A 882 -10.06 26.71 -13.53
CA GLY A 882 -8.98 26.55 -14.52
C GLY A 882 -7.59 26.64 -13.86
N THR A 883 -6.65 25.73 -14.07
CA THR A 883 -6.34 24.89 -15.25
C THR A 883 -5.09 24.05 -14.92
N PRO A 884 -4.73 23.01 -15.69
CA PRO A 884 -5.48 21.84 -16.16
C PRO A 884 -5.29 20.61 -15.23
#